data_AF-A0A845RDU7-F1
#
_entry.id   AF-A0A845RDU7-F1
#
_cell.length_a   1.000
_cell.length_b   1.000
_cell.length_c   1.000
_cell.angle_alpha   90.00
_cell.angle_beta   90.00
_cell.angle_gamma   90.00
#
_symmetry.space_group_name_H-M   'P 1'
#
loop_
_entity.id
_entity.type
_entity.pdbx_description
1 polymer ?
#
loop_
_entity_poly.entity_id
_entity_poly.type
_entity_poly.pdbx_seq_one_letter_code
_entity_poly.pdbx_strand_id
1 'polypeptide(L)'
;MGLHDVDKSIRTTQLWNILERKAEEEKLPPEFMAGVNQVCAYGITLAKDIIRFFLTFTLHDIVHICNVCDWMYQLLEGRAEELTATDAALLVMSAACHDIGMSVSDEQKKEMDIAAKRPSAEWDSYFSSHADDYEQFQSTGKVSDRILRNFVRLHHHERVGHQLPSVSDWPRVLSDNGISRDTFLRLCKSHGEPIEKLILTSADERSRKYHLLPCAILLRLADILDFDASRAPENLYRHLGLDRPKDAEAAFSKMEWDKNCTNHRFELVDGIISFSADCTSMQVEHQIRAYMDWLQKELDECGRKLAGRADYWRGFQPPHKVEVEIHSAGYKSGPFCLTMEQDRILELLVGRNLYSDPGVFVRELLQNAIDAVRTRVAQDSAFHLEDGRVVIHTWMDDSGYSWFRIQDNGTGMDQDIILNHFLKVGSSYYNSDRFKAETRKYGAKDGYTPISRFGIGILSCFMSDPEHNKLQLSTKRFAQPGSLVPAAIRMNVDGLHGYYYLAEEGMQDGESDLLTMDHPFGEGDGENRYRNQAGTTICVRLNLYQLGGFRTLKELVDRYVQFPEVRVEYFGQEGHVVYPTQGELMAEVHALNPGGVEQPPKEHSWYISDEEFARLKREHPEIVWENDQRPGIAVKYCPLDWMAPGDQVSGVAVIADVIKPKCHIQSDLIDESSSVVFSLSYKSDERKMRLVVGIDFSRELEEKMKTLRQTVERVRMERKHMMYRELLNKYPRYHGDTRWCQYIAGSYEIEEAEIPQCYHEAKRIKKEYGEMREKLDVYERVRRDFEAYISYTELSAACQLLNHLPDCLQKSGQKSIESRSVVAFNGILADQSQLLGKVDGFVGMILLLQQRYRPEVNLARDMISELPLEALAVLSVLQRKLRFSHVYRSCPEVFQASHFCLRVEEEFQSLLEEDPALKDELRLGAYTLREAAELLGRGKVVELSRVSKDSLYDILCLAAAKKLGTVYRNTKEPSGIYLCNGTYGNSTTSFPPSLFIAQKGSNATFGVIDKFWGSRINSYNPEHPVSQWLIRHQRELIEKVPGIYNALLEDMVMVNDAGKLCEKFNAGLRRLQSIPGNPYEVTDSLFLKKSDFA
;
A
#
# COMPACT_ATOMS: atom_id res chain seq x y z
N MET A 1 6.63 9.71 64.62
CA MET A 1 5.81 10.62 63.78
C MET A 1 4.41 10.06 63.84
N GLY A 2 3.44 10.86 64.28
CA GLY A 2 2.04 10.43 64.24
C GLY A 2 1.63 10.24 62.79
N LEU A 3 0.62 9.41 62.50
CA LEU A 3 0.10 9.13 61.15
C LEU A 3 -0.40 10.37 60.37
N HIS A 4 -0.27 11.59 60.93
CA HIS A 4 -0.79 12.85 60.41
C HIS A 4 0.25 13.99 60.39
N ASP A 5 1.53 13.73 60.71
CA ASP A 5 2.58 14.74 60.56
C ASP A 5 3.01 14.83 59.09
N VAL A 6 2.90 16.03 58.49
CA VAL A 6 3.44 16.30 57.15
C VAL A 6 4.97 16.16 57.15
N ASP A 7 5.55 15.81 56.00
CA ASP A 7 7.01 15.70 55.83
C ASP A 7 7.73 16.97 56.30
N LYS A 8 8.89 16.83 56.95
CA LYS A 8 9.61 17.99 57.49
C LYS A 8 10.15 18.90 56.39
N SER A 9 10.37 18.38 55.18
CA SER A 9 10.99 19.08 54.07
C SER A 9 10.08 20.18 53.51
N ILE A 10 8.77 19.94 53.38
CA ILE A 10 7.85 20.99 52.91
C ILE A 10 7.77 22.15 53.91
N ARG A 11 7.94 21.86 55.21
CA ARG A 11 7.96 22.88 56.27
C ARG A 11 9.17 23.81 56.23
N THR A 12 10.22 23.46 55.48
CA THR A 12 11.39 24.33 55.31
C THR A 12 11.23 25.30 54.14
N THR A 13 10.20 25.15 53.31
CA THR A 13 9.93 26.06 52.18
C THR A 13 9.49 27.43 52.67
N GLN A 14 9.80 28.47 51.91
CA GLN A 14 9.42 29.85 52.27
C GLN A 14 7.91 30.05 52.27
N LEU A 15 7.21 29.37 51.34
CA LEU A 15 5.77 29.45 51.23
C LEU A 15 5.05 28.85 52.47
N TRP A 16 5.59 27.77 53.05
CA TRP A 16 5.07 27.21 54.30
C TRP A 16 5.25 28.17 55.48
N ASN A 17 6.39 28.84 55.57
CA ASN A 17 6.65 29.83 56.62
C ASN A 17 5.67 31.02 56.53
N ILE A 18 5.32 31.44 55.31
CA ILE A 18 4.29 32.48 55.10
C ILE A 18 2.94 31.98 55.61
N LEU A 19 2.56 30.76 55.24
CA LEU A 19 1.29 30.18 55.67
C LEU A 19 1.17 30.15 57.20
N GLU A 20 2.18 29.65 57.92
CA GLU A 20 2.17 29.60 59.39
C GLU A 20 1.99 30.99 59.99
N ARG A 21 2.79 31.96 59.55
CA ARG A 21 2.70 33.34 60.04
C ARG A 21 1.36 34.00 59.72
N LYS A 22 0.85 33.83 58.48
CA LYS A 22 -0.45 34.42 58.08
C LYS A 22 -1.61 33.80 58.83
N ALA A 23 -1.57 32.50 59.10
CA ALA A 23 -2.57 31.83 59.93
C ALA A 23 -2.61 32.40 61.35
N GLU A 24 -1.44 32.74 61.93
CA GLU A 24 -1.34 33.41 63.23
C GLU A 24 -1.83 34.87 63.17
N GLU A 25 -1.40 35.66 62.16
CA GLU A 25 -1.81 37.06 61.96
C GLU A 25 -3.33 37.21 61.80
N GLU A 26 -3.94 36.31 61.02
CA GLU A 26 -5.39 36.26 60.76
C GLU A 26 -6.18 35.58 61.89
N LYS A 27 -5.50 35.07 62.93
CA LYS A 27 -6.09 34.39 64.10
C LYS A 27 -6.97 33.19 63.71
N LEU A 28 -6.49 32.39 62.76
CA LEU A 28 -7.17 31.16 62.36
C LEU A 28 -7.07 30.10 63.47
N PRO A 29 -8.09 29.23 63.61
CA PRO A 29 -8.05 28.16 64.61
C PRO A 29 -6.90 27.17 64.34
N PRO A 30 -6.24 26.58 65.37
CA PRO A 30 -5.18 25.59 65.17
C PRO A 30 -5.59 24.41 64.27
N GLU A 31 -6.88 24.07 64.27
CA GLU A 31 -7.48 23.07 63.40
C GLU A 31 -7.31 23.39 61.91
N PHE A 32 -7.20 24.67 61.52
CA PHE A 32 -6.95 25.08 60.14
C PHE A 32 -5.61 24.52 59.64
N MET A 33 -4.53 24.77 60.39
CA MET A 33 -3.20 24.24 60.07
C MET A 33 -3.18 22.70 60.15
N ALA A 34 -3.93 22.09 61.08
CA ALA A 34 -4.09 20.65 61.11
C ALA A 34 -4.77 20.11 59.83
N GLY A 35 -5.78 20.81 59.31
CA GLY A 35 -6.45 20.50 58.05
C GLY A 35 -5.52 20.62 56.84
N VAL A 36 -4.72 21.68 56.75
CA VAL A 36 -3.69 21.82 55.70
C VAL A 36 -2.68 20.67 55.77
N ASN A 37 -2.15 20.39 56.97
CA ASN A 37 -1.19 19.30 57.21
C ASN A 37 -1.77 17.95 56.74
N GLN A 38 -3.04 17.68 57.05
CA GLN A 38 -3.71 16.45 56.64
C GLN A 38 -3.75 16.29 55.11
N VAL A 39 -4.11 17.35 54.37
CA VAL A 39 -4.18 17.28 52.90
C VAL A 39 -2.79 17.18 52.28
N CYS A 40 -1.81 17.94 52.78
CA CYS A 40 -0.43 17.87 52.27
C CYS A 40 0.20 16.50 52.55
N ALA A 41 0.02 15.94 53.75
CA ALA A 41 0.53 14.61 54.10
C ALA A 41 -0.09 13.52 53.21
N TYR A 42 -1.38 13.66 52.87
CA TYR A 42 -2.06 12.78 51.93
C TYR A 42 -1.43 12.85 50.52
N GLY A 43 -1.29 14.07 49.98
CA GLY A 43 -0.70 14.28 48.65
C GLY A 43 0.73 13.76 48.53
N ILE A 44 1.60 14.12 49.49
CA ILE A 44 3.00 13.64 49.56
C ILE A 44 3.08 12.12 49.65
N THR A 45 2.12 11.47 50.31
CA THR A 45 2.09 10.01 50.41
C THR A 45 1.77 9.36 49.06
N LEU A 46 0.78 9.88 48.32
CA LEU A 46 0.45 9.37 46.98
C LEU A 46 1.54 9.67 45.95
N ALA A 47 2.19 10.82 46.04
CA ALA A 47 3.28 11.22 45.16
C ALA A 47 4.41 10.18 45.11
N LYS A 48 4.70 9.52 46.25
CA LYS A 48 5.70 8.44 46.34
C LYS A 48 5.36 7.20 45.51
N ASP A 49 4.08 6.99 45.21
CA ASP A 49 3.60 5.82 44.45
C ASP A 49 3.67 6.03 42.93
N ILE A 50 3.77 7.29 42.45
CA ILE A 50 3.79 7.63 41.01
C ILE A 50 4.86 6.84 40.26
N ILE A 51 6.07 6.72 40.82
CA ILE A 51 7.20 6.01 40.18
C ILE A 51 6.92 4.51 39.97
N ARG A 52 6.04 3.88 40.76
CA ARG A 52 5.70 2.46 40.58
C ARG A 52 4.87 2.23 39.32
N PHE A 53 4.10 3.23 38.90
CA PHE A 53 3.31 3.16 37.67
C PHE A 53 4.06 3.76 36.47
N PHE A 54 4.77 4.86 36.67
CA PHE A 54 5.57 5.55 35.66
C PHE A 54 7.08 5.31 35.89
N LEU A 55 7.53 4.08 35.64
CA LEU A 55 8.88 3.61 35.98
C LEU A 55 10.02 4.44 35.37
N THR A 56 9.83 4.96 34.16
CA THR A 56 10.86 5.67 33.40
C THR A 56 10.66 7.20 33.39
N PHE A 57 9.69 7.73 34.13
CA PHE A 57 9.45 9.17 34.20
C PHE A 57 10.38 9.82 35.21
N THR A 58 10.56 11.13 35.10
CA THR A 58 11.23 11.93 36.13
C THR A 58 10.49 11.83 37.47
N LEU A 59 11.18 12.11 38.56
CA LEU A 59 10.63 12.03 39.91
C LEU A 59 9.60 13.15 40.14
N HIS A 60 8.50 12.78 40.79
CA HIS A 60 7.40 13.65 41.22
C HIS A 60 7.20 13.51 42.74
N ASP A 61 8.30 13.36 43.49
CA ASP A 61 8.27 13.10 44.93
C ASP A 61 8.32 14.40 45.76
N ILE A 62 8.66 14.30 47.05
CA ILE A 62 8.73 15.46 47.95
C ILE A 62 9.70 16.55 47.46
N VAL A 63 10.72 16.22 46.67
CA VAL A 63 11.66 17.20 46.14
C VAL A 63 10.96 18.11 45.12
N HIS A 64 10.26 17.51 44.14
CA HIS A 64 9.43 18.24 43.18
C HIS A 64 8.40 19.14 43.88
N ILE A 65 7.69 18.61 44.89
CA ILE A 65 6.70 19.37 45.67
C ILE A 65 7.35 20.60 46.35
N CYS A 66 8.55 20.45 46.91
CA CYS A 66 9.26 21.58 47.54
C CYS A 66 9.74 22.59 46.51
N ASN A 67 10.28 22.14 45.37
CA ASN A 67 10.70 23.01 44.28
C ASN A 67 9.53 23.85 43.73
N VAL A 68 8.35 23.24 43.54
CA VAL A 68 7.14 23.95 43.13
C VAL A 68 6.74 25.02 44.16
N CYS A 69 6.77 24.70 45.45
CA CYS A 69 6.54 25.70 46.51
C CYS A 69 7.54 26.87 46.44
N ASP A 70 8.82 26.58 46.21
CA ASP A 70 9.87 27.59 46.13
C ASP A 70 9.75 28.45 44.86
N TRP A 71 9.37 27.86 43.72
CA TRP A 71 9.06 28.60 42.49
C TRP A 71 7.84 29.49 42.64
N MET A 72 6.75 29.01 43.25
CA MET A 72 5.59 29.85 43.57
C MET A 72 6.00 31.05 44.44
N TYR A 73 6.88 30.84 45.41
CA TYR A 73 7.42 31.92 46.24
C TYR A 73 8.28 32.91 45.44
N GLN A 74 9.17 32.42 44.59
CA GLN A 74 10.03 33.27 43.74
C GLN A 74 9.22 34.11 42.76
N LEU A 75 8.20 33.52 42.13
CA LEU A 75 7.29 34.19 41.20
C LEU A 75 6.53 35.35 41.83
N LEU A 76 6.43 35.42 43.17
CA LEU A 76 5.79 36.53 43.87
C LEU A 76 6.68 37.78 44.00
N GLU A 77 7.99 37.70 43.70
CA GLU A 77 8.94 38.83 43.65
C GLU A 77 8.77 39.86 44.81
N GLY A 78 8.69 39.37 46.05
CA GLY A 78 8.56 40.22 47.25
C GLY A 78 7.13 40.58 47.65
N ARG A 79 6.11 40.17 46.89
CA ARG A 79 4.69 40.35 47.21
C ARG A 79 4.07 39.20 47.99
N ALA A 80 4.90 38.27 48.46
CA ALA A 80 4.45 37.12 49.22
C ALA A 80 3.77 37.51 50.56
N GLU A 81 4.05 38.72 51.06
CA GLU A 81 3.37 39.34 52.21
C GLU A 81 1.89 39.68 51.96
N GLU A 82 1.49 39.80 50.70
CA GLU A 82 0.13 40.14 50.31
C GLU A 82 -0.80 38.92 50.30
N LEU A 83 -0.23 37.71 50.38
CA LEU A 83 -1.02 36.47 50.49
C LEU A 83 -1.84 36.46 51.77
N THR A 84 -3.11 36.05 51.65
CA THR A 84 -3.89 35.62 52.82
C THR A 84 -3.43 34.24 53.29
N ALA A 85 -3.76 33.86 54.52
CA ALA A 85 -3.55 32.50 55.02
C ALA A 85 -4.26 31.45 54.15
N THR A 86 -5.37 31.82 53.51
CA THR A 86 -6.13 30.94 52.62
C THR A 86 -5.44 30.80 51.25
N ASP A 87 -4.88 31.89 50.71
CA ASP A 87 -4.08 31.87 49.47
C ASP A 87 -2.83 31.00 49.66
N ALA A 88 -2.09 31.21 50.75
CA ALA A 88 -0.90 30.42 51.08
C ALA A 88 -1.25 28.93 51.30
N ALA A 89 -2.38 28.63 51.94
CA ALA A 89 -2.84 27.26 52.13
C ALA A 89 -3.19 26.57 50.80
N LEU A 90 -3.92 27.26 49.91
CA LEU A 90 -4.25 26.76 48.58
C LEU A 90 -2.98 26.43 47.77
N LEU A 91 -2.00 27.33 47.76
CA LEU A 91 -0.74 27.13 47.04
C LEU A 91 0.05 25.91 47.57
N VAL A 92 0.31 25.85 48.88
CA VAL A 92 1.05 24.75 49.51
C VAL A 92 0.35 23.41 49.32
N MET A 93 -0.98 23.36 49.52
CA MET A 93 -1.75 22.14 49.31
C MET A 93 -1.72 21.73 47.83
N SER A 94 -1.82 22.69 46.90
CA SER A 94 -1.85 22.40 45.47
C SER A 94 -0.50 21.88 44.97
N ALA A 95 0.63 22.42 45.46
CA ALA A 95 1.95 21.87 45.19
C ALA A 95 2.02 20.39 45.60
N ALA A 96 1.48 20.03 46.76
CA ALA A 96 1.46 18.64 47.25
C ALA A 96 0.46 17.72 46.52
N CYS A 97 -0.52 18.25 45.79
CA CYS A 97 -1.65 17.47 45.28
C CYS A 97 -1.91 17.58 43.77
N HIS A 98 -1.24 18.44 43.01
CA HIS A 98 -1.57 18.65 41.60
C HIS A 98 -1.31 17.38 40.76
N ASP A 99 -0.24 16.63 41.05
CA ASP A 99 0.15 15.42 40.31
C ASP A 99 -0.37 14.09 40.88
N ILE A 100 -1.15 14.10 41.96
CA ILE A 100 -1.60 12.85 42.59
C ILE A 100 -2.46 12.00 41.66
N GLY A 101 -3.05 12.60 40.62
CA GLY A 101 -3.76 11.89 39.56
C GLY A 101 -2.89 10.87 38.80
N MET A 102 -1.56 11.03 38.83
CA MET A 102 -0.58 10.08 38.29
C MET A 102 -0.35 8.85 39.18
N SER A 103 -0.76 8.86 40.45
CA SER A 103 -0.76 7.67 41.29
C SER A 103 -1.90 6.75 40.87
N VAL A 104 -1.60 5.45 40.71
CA VAL A 104 -2.55 4.45 40.20
C VAL A 104 -2.40 3.15 40.99
N SER A 105 -3.45 2.79 41.75
CA SER A 105 -3.49 1.48 42.41
C SER A 105 -3.74 0.35 41.41
N ASP A 106 -3.46 -0.89 41.83
CA ASP A 106 -3.72 -2.06 40.98
C ASP A 106 -5.23 -2.30 40.77
N GLU A 107 -6.08 -1.88 41.72
CA GLU A 107 -7.53 -1.83 41.54
C GLU A 107 -7.94 -0.83 40.45
N GLN A 108 -7.42 0.40 40.49
CA GLN A 108 -7.72 1.42 39.48
C GLN A 108 -7.25 1.01 38.08
N LYS A 109 -6.12 0.30 37.96
CA LYS A 109 -5.69 -0.28 36.67
C LYS A 109 -6.73 -1.25 36.12
N LYS A 110 -7.25 -2.15 36.97
CA LYS A 110 -8.30 -3.11 36.57
C LYS A 110 -9.59 -2.40 36.19
N GLU A 111 -9.99 -1.40 36.96
CA GLU A 111 -11.17 -0.58 36.67
C GLU A 111 -11.06 0.13 35.32
N MET A 112 -9.88 0.70 35.01
CA MET A 112 -9.62 1.33 33.73
C MET A 112 -9.59 0.34 32.56
N ASP A 113 -8.99 -0.85 32.72
CA ASP A 113 -9.04 -1.90 31.69
C ASP A 113 -10.49 -2.37 31.44
N ILE A 114 -11.32 -2.43 32.49
CA ILE A 114 -12.76 -2.73 32.35
C ILE A 114 -13.50 -1.56 31.70
N ALA A 115 -13.18 -0.32 32.08
CA ALA A 115 -13.81 0.89 31.55
C ALA A 115 -13.50 1.09 30.06
N ALA A 116 -12.27 0.81 29.62
CA ALA A 116 -11.88 0.86 28.21
C ALA A 116 -12.68 -0.11 27.32
N LYS A 117 -13.24 -1.18 27.91
CA LYS A 117 -14.11 -2.15 27.22
C LYS A 117 -15.56 -1.69 27.13
N ARG A 118 -15.91 -0.55 27.74
CA ARG A 118 -17.26 0.02 27.75
C ARG A 118 -17.24 1.39 27.07
N PRO A 119 -18.29 1.77 26.33
CA PRO A 119 -18.39 3.11 25.76
C PRO A 119 -18.30 4.17 26.87
N SER A 120 -17.31 5.05 26.78
CA SER A 120 -17.15 6.19 27.69
C SER A 120 -16.47 7.34 26.97
N ALA A 121 -16.93 8.57 27.23
CA ALA A 121 -16.44 9.75 26.51
C ALA A 121 -14.92 9.95 26.66
N GLU A 122 -14.34 9.57 27.79
CA GLU A 122 -12.90 9.67 28.07
C GLU A 122 -12.07 8.73 27.17
N TRP A 123 -12.41 7.43 27.16
CA TRP A 123 -11.73 6.45 26.30
C TRP A 123 -12.01 6.67 24.82
N ASP A 124 -13.22 7.10 24.47
CA ASP A 124 -13.58 7.45 23.09
C ASP A 124 -12.74 8.63 22.59
N SER A 125 -12.55 9.66 23.43
CA SER A 125 -11.68 10.80 23.12
C SER A 125 -10.20 10.39 23.00
N TYR A 126 -9.73 9.51 23.88
CA TYR A 126 -8.35 8.98 23.82
C TYR A 126 -8.10 8.20 22.52
N PHE A 127 -8.92 7.19 22.23
CA PHE A 127 -8.73 6.33 21.05
C PHE A 127 -8.96 7.05 19.74
N SER A 128 -9.75 8.13 19.72
CA SER A 128 -9.92 8.99 18.54
C SER A 128 -8.66 9.77 18.17
N SER A 129 -7.77 10.01 19.15
CA SER A 129 -6.51 10.74 18.97
C SER A 129 -5.26 9.84 18.98
N HIS A 130 -5.45 8.54 19.19
CA HIS A 130 -4.38 7.52 19.30
C HIS A 130 -4.81 6.21 18.63
N ALA A 131 -4.94 6.21 17.29
CA ALA A 131 -5.54 5.08 16.58
C ALA A 131 -4.71 3.78 16.68
N ASP A 132 -3.39 3.88 16.74
CA ASP A 132 -2.48 2.73 16.89
C ASP A 132 -2.71 2.02 18.24
N ASP A 133 -2.98 2.79 19.30
CA ASP A 133 -3.32 2.24 20.62
C ASP A 133 -4.67 1.51 20.59
N TYR A 134 -5.62 2.03 19.83
CA TYR A 134 -6.92 1.37 19.63
C TYR A 134 -6.80 0.08 18.80
N GLU A 135 -5.94 0.04 17.78
CA GLU A 135 -5.64 -1.18 16.99
C GLU A 135 -5.04 -2.27 17.88
N GLN A 136 -4.06 -1.90 18.70
CA GLN A 136 -3.47 -2.81 19.67
C GLN A 136 -4.51 -3.32 20.67
N PHE A 137 -5.39 -2.45 21.17
CA PHE A 137 -6.45 -2.83 22.10
C PHE A 137 -7.47 -3.79 21.46
N GLN A 138 -7.88 -3.55 20.21
CA GLN A 138 -8.83 -4.41 19.49
C GLN A 138 -8.24 -5.79 19.19
N SER A 139 -6.99 -5.85 18.70
CA SER A 139 -6.32 -7.11 18.37
C SER A 139 -6.07 -8.00 19.59
N THR A 140 -5.81 -7.39 20.75
CA THR A 140 -5.44 -8.13 21.97
C THR A 140 -6.59 -8.26 22.98
N GLY A 141 -7.63 -7.45 22.86
CA GLY A 141 -8.72 -7.33 23.83
C GLY A 141 -8.31 -6.79 25.21
N LYS A 142 -7.11 -6.18 25.32
CA LYS A 142 -6.52 -5.74 26.59
C LYS A 142 -5.86 -4.39 26.46
N VAL A 143 -6.04 -3.53 27.46
CA VAL A 143 -5.28 -2.28 27.53
C VAL A 143 -3.86 -2.62 28.00
N SER A 144 -2.86 -2.36 27.16
CA SER A 144 -1.45 -2.57 27.55
C SER A 144 -1.01 -1.52 28.57
N ASP A 145 0.03 -1.82 29.34
CA ASP A 145 0.56 -0.87 30.33
C ASP A 145 1.00 0.46 29.69
N ARG A 146 1.49 0.41 28.44
CA ARG A 146 1.84 1.61 27.66
C ARG A 146 0.60 2.48 27.40
N ILE A 147 -0.50 1.88 26.94
CA ILE A 147 -1.75 2.58 26.68
C ILE A 147 -2.30 3.18 27.99
N LEU A 148 -2.30 2.40 29.09
CA LEU A 148 -2.73 2.88 30.40
C LEU A 148 -1.90 4.08 30.87
N ARG A 149 -0.57 4.02 30.75
CA ARG A 149 0.32 5.13 31.13
C ARG A 149 0.04 6.39 30.32
N ASN A 150 -0.11 6.27 29.00
CA ASN A 150 -0.45 7.40 28.13
C ASN A 150 -1.81 8.00 28.49
N PHE A 151 -2.84 7.18 28.68
CA PHE A 151 -4.16 7.63 29.11
C PHE A 151 -4.10 8.37 30.46
N VAL A 152 -3.46 7.77 31.47
CA VAL A 152 -3.30 8.40 32.79
C VAL A 152 -2.53 9.71 32.68
N ARG A 153 -1.46 9.75 31.90
CA ARG A 153 -0.65 10.97 31.68
C ARG A 153 -1.48 12.09 31.05
N LEU A 154 -2.33 11.81 30.06
CA LEU A 154 -3.14 12.85 29.42
C LEU A 154 -4.24 13.38 30.35
N HIS A 155 -4.81 12.52 31.20
CA HIS A 155 -5.94 12.85 32.07
C HIS A 155 -5.55 13.06 33.56
N HIS A 156 -4.26 13.12 33.92
CA HIS A 156 -3.83 13.16 35.32
C HIS A 156 -4.42 14.34 36.09
N HIS A 157 -4.45 15.53 35.48
CA HIS A 157 -5.04 16.73 36.07
C HIS A 157 -6.53 16.53 36.38
N GLU A 158 -7.31 15.88 35.50
CA GLU A 158 -8.71 15.54 35.75
C GLU A 158 -8.86 14.50 36.88
N ARG A 159 -7.94 13.54 36.91
CA ARG A 159 -7.92 12.40 37.83
C ARG A 159 -7.61 12.78 39.28
N VAL A 160 -7.08 13.97 39.55
CA VAL A 160 -6.92 14.50 40.92
C VAL A 160 -8.23 14.34 41.70
N GLY A 161 -9.39 14.52 41.05
CA GLY A 161 -10.70 14.38 41.66
C GLY A 161 -11.02 12.98 42.18
N HIS A 162 -10.45 11.92 41.60
CA HIS A 162 -10.61 10.54 42.07
C HIS A 162 -9.72 10.22 43.26
N GLN A 163 -8.61 10.94 43.41
CA GLN A 163 -7.63 10.72 44.47
C GLN A 163 -7.93 11.57 45.71
N LEU A 164 -8.47 12.78 45.56
CA LEU A 164 -8.75 13.63 46.72
C LEU A 164 -9.74 12.96 47.70
N PRO A 165 -9.55 13.16 49.02
CA PRO A 165 -10.47 12.68 50.05
C PRO A 165 -11.94 12.99 49.72
N SER A 166 -12.86 12.12 50.15
CA SER A 166 -14.29 12.32 49.92
C SER A 166 -14.79 13.63 50.52
N VAL A 167 -15.94 14.14 50.06
CA VAL A 167 -16.54 15.37 50.62
C VAL A 167 -16.77 15.26 52.14
N SER A 168 -17.11 14.07 52.64
CA SER A 168 -17.29 13.82 54.08
C SER A 168 -15.98 13.80 54.87
N ASP A 169 -14.86 13.48 54.22
CA ASP A 169 -13.52 13.40 54.83
C ASP A 169 -12.70 14.68 54.62
N TRP A 170 -13.22 15.63 53.83
CA TRP A 170 -12.58 16.94 53.65
C TRP A 170 -12.57 17.71 54.97
N PRO A 171 -11.44 18.30 55.40
CA PRO A 171 -11.36 18.99 56.67
C PRO A 171 -12.38 20.14 56.75
N ARG A 172 -13.40 20.02 57.61
CA ARG A 172 -14.50 20.99 57.70
C ARG A 172 -14.02 22.42 57.95
N VAL A 173 -12.98 22.57 58.77
CA VAL A 173 -12.34 23.85 59.07
C VAL A 173 -11.78 24.55 57.83
N LEU A 174 -11.33 23.82 56.80
CA LEU A 174 -10.89 24.41 55.54
C LEU A 174 -12.09 24.96 54.77
N SER A 175 -13.20 24.22 54.71
CA SER A 175 -14.46 24.67 54.09
C SER A 175 -15.03 25.91 54.79
N ASP A 176 -15.04 25.94 56.12
CA ASP A 176 -15.51 27.07 56.92
C ASP A 176 -14.69 28.34 56.64
N ASN A 177 -13.41 28.15 56.30
CA ASN A 177 -12.48 29.20 55.90
C ASN A 177 -12.41 29.44 54.38
N GLY A 178 -13.32 28.86 53.59
CA GLY A 178 -13.49 29.16 52.17
C GLY A 178 -12.77 28.22 51.19
N ILE A 179 -12.01 27.24 51.69
CA ILE A 179 -11.34 26.22 50.87
C ILE A 179 -12.24 24.97 50.80
N SER A 180 -13.20 25.00 49.87
CA SER A 180 -13.98 23.81 49.57
C SER A 180 -13.17 22.81 48.72
N ARG A 181 -13.49 21.51 48.83
CA ARG A 181 -12.92 20.46 47.98
C ARG A 181 -13.01 20.78 46.49
N ASP A 182 -14.15 21.34 46.06
CA ASP A 182 -14.37 21.71 44.66
C ASP A 182 -13.43 22.84 44.20
N THR A 183 -13.30 23.90 45.01
CA THR A 183 -12.38 25.01 44.72
C THR A 183 -10.94 24.51 44.61
N PHE A 184 -10.54 23.64 45.52
CA PHE A 184 -9.22 23.02 45.51
C PHE A 184 -9.00 22.11 44.29
N LEU A 185 -10.00 21.30 43.92
CA LEU A 185 -9.93 20.46 42.73
C LEU A 185 -9.80 21.30 41.45
N ARG A 186 -10.54 22.40 41.33
CA ARG A 186 -10.43 23.33 40.19
C ARG A 186 -9.04 23.96 40.11
N LEU A 187 -8.47 24.34 41.25
CA LEU A 187 -7.10 24.82 41.33
C LEU A 187 -6.12 23.76 40.82
N CYS A 188 -6.18 22.53 41.35
CA CYS A 188 -5.31 21.46 40.88
C CYS A 188 -5.51 21.19 39.40
N LYS A 189 -6.74 21.09 38.87
CA LYS A 189 -6.97 20.83 37.43
C LYS A 189 -6.31 21.86 36.50
N SER A 190 -6.20 23.11 36.95
CA SER A 190 -5.71 24.21 36.12
C SER A 190 -4.26 24.11 35.64
N HIS A 191 -3.41 23.26 36.25
CA HIS A 191 -2.03 23.08 35.77
C HIS A 191 -1.97 22.34 34.43
N GLY A 192 -2.89 21.40 34.19
CA GLY A 192 -2.92 20.56 32.98
C GLY A 192 -3.98 20.95 31.94
N GLU A 193 -5.00 21.74 32.30
CA GLU A 193 -6.03 22.20 31.37
C GLU A 193 -5.56 23.38 30.52
N PRO A 194 -6.01 23.56 29.26
CA PRO A 194 -5.79 24.80 28.52
C PRO A 194 -6.26 26.02 29.31
N ILE A 195 -5.51 27.12 29.29
CA ILE A 195 -5.77 28.29 30.13
C ILE A 195 -7.13 28.96 29.82
N GLU A 196 -7.70 28.72 28.63
CA GLU A 196 -9.03 29.16 28.24
C GLU A 196 -10.13 28.49 29.08
N LYS A 197 -9.90 27.25 29.56
CA LYS A 197 -10.83 26.49 30.40
C LYS A 197 -10.85 26.95 31.85
N LEU A 198 -9.86 27.74 32.28
CA LEU A 198 -9.85 28.34 33.61
C LEU A 198 -10.93 29.43 33.73
N ILE A 199 -12.13 29.00 34.13
CA ILE A 199 -13.30 29.85 34.31
C ILE A 199 -13.48 30.18 35.80
N LEU A 200 -13.49 31.47 36.13
CA LEU A 200 -13.85 31.94 37.47
C LEU A 200 -15.37 31.95 37.65
N THR A 201 -15.84 31.48 38.80
CA THR A 201 -17.25 31.62 39.19
C THR A 201 -17.49 32.98 39.84
N SER A 202 -18.74 33.43 39.85
CA SER A 202 -19.14 34.65 40.57
C SER A 202 -18.83 34.61 42.08
N ALA A 203 -18.69 33.41 42.66
CA ALA A 203 -18.27 33.22 44.04
C ALA A 203 -16.75 33.42 44.20
N ASP A 204 -15.95 32.91 43.25
CA ASP A 204 -14.49 33.09 43.26
C ASP A 204 -14.13 34.57 43.06
N GLU A 205 -14.80 35.26 42.14
CA GLU A 205 -14.54 36.68 41.84
C GLU A 205 -14.90 37.63 42.99
N ARG A 206 -15.87 37.25 43.84
CA ARG A 206 -16.34 38.04 44.99
C ARG A 206 -15.70 37.60 46.31
N SER A 207 -14.93 36.52 46.30
CA SER A 207 -14.27 36.02 47.50
C SER A 207 -13.30 37.07 48.02
N ARG A 208 -13.41 37.39 49.31
CA ARG A 208 -12.39 38.18 50.04
C ARG A 208 -11.40 37.29 50.79
N LYS A 209 -11.61 35.97 50.76
CA LYS A 209 -10.80 35.00 51.50
C LYS A 209 -9.62 34.50 50.66
N TYR A 210 -9.81 34.33 49.35
CA TYR A 210 -8.79 33.79 48.43
C TYR A 210 -8.87 34.39 47.03
N HIS A 211 -7.82 34.19 46.23
CA HIS A 211 -7.67 34.62 44.84
C HIS A 211 -7.28 33.44 43.95
N LEU A 212 -8.30 32.76 43.41
CA LEU A 212 -8.13 31.49 42.71
C LEU A 212 -7.31 31.59 41.42
N LEU A 213 -7.54 32.63 40.60
CA LEU A 213 -6.83 32.81 39.32
C LEU A 213 -5.31 33.03 39.52
N PRO A 214 -4.85 33.97 40.39
CA PRO A 214 -3.44 34.06 40.73
C PRO A 214 -2.85 32.75 41.26
N CYS A 215 -3.58 32.03 42.12
CA CYS A 215 -3.10 30.74 42.62
C CYS A 215 -2.93 29.70 41.51
N ALA A 216 -3.88 29.64 40.57
CA ALA A 216 -3.83 28.74 39.42
C ALA A 216 -2.63 29.05 38.50
N ILE A 217 -2.39 30.33 38.23
CA ILE A 217 -1.25 30.76 37.42
C ILE A 217 0.07 30.50 38.13
N LEU A 218 0.17 30.76 39.44
CA LEU A 218 1.37 30.46 40.22
C LEU A 218 1.66 28.95 40.23
N LEU A 219 0.66 28.10 40.42
CA LEU A 219 0.81 26.64 40.34
C LEU A 219 1.31 26.19 38.97
N ARG A 220 0.63 26.64 37.92
CA ARG A 220 0.94 26.28 36.55
C ARG A 220 2.35 26.69 36.15
N LEU A 221 2.73 27.94 36.42
CA LEU A 221 4.07 28.42 36.12
C LEU A 221 5.12 27.74 36.99
N ALA A 222 4.86 27.52 38.29
CA ALA A 222 5.83 26.87 39.16
C ALA A 222 6.09 25.39 38.79
N ASP A 223 5.07 24.65 38.38
CA ASP A 223 5.21 23.28 37.88
C ASP A 223 6.07 23.24 36.60
N ILE A 224 5.80 24.16 35.66
CA ILE A 224 6.61 24.31 34.45
C ILE A 224 8.05 24.70 34.78
N LEU A 225 8.25 25.60 35.73
CA LEU A 225 9.58 26.07 36.10
C LEU A 225 10.40 25.05 36.90
N ASP A 226 9.78 23.96 37.41
CA ASP A 226 10.49 22.84 38.03
C ASP A 226 11.16 21.94 36.98
N PHE A 227 12.03 22.57 36.20
CA PHE A 227 12.97 21.99 35.28
C PHE A 227 14.29 21.88 36.03
N ASP A 228 14.58 20.73 36.67
CA ASP A 228 15.76 20.58 37.53
C ASP A 228 16.33 19.15 37.49
N ALA A 229 17.66 19.03 37.61
CA ALA A 229 18.37 17.75 37.65
C ALA A 229 17.99 16.88 38.87
N SER A 230 17.47 17.48 39.94
CA SER A 230 16.95 16.77 41.12
C SER A 230 15.78 15.84 40.77
N ARG A 231 15.04 16.12 39.69
CA ARG A 231 13.98 15.25 39.16
C ARG A 231 14.51 14.08 38.35
N ALA A 232 15.78 14.09 37.95
CA ALA A 232 16.40 13.08 37.09
C ALA A 232 17.74 12.56 37.67
N PRO A 233 17.78 11.91 38.85
CA PRO A 233 19.05 11.50 39.46
C PRO A 233 19.84 10.50 38.60
N GLU A 234 21.12 10.79 38.36
CA GLU A 234 21.99 10.02 37.44
C GLU A 234 22.10 8.52 37.80
N ASN A 235 22.10 8.18 39.09
CA ASN A 235 22.14 6.79 39.53
C ASN A 235 20.87 6.03 39.15
N LEU A 236 19.71 6.69 39.21
CA LEU A 236 18.43 6.10 38.83
C LEU A 236 18.32 5.98 37.30
N TYR A 237 18.77 6.99 36.56
CA TYR A 237 18.86 6.95 35.09
C TYR A 237 19.57 5.69 34.58
N ARG A 238 20.76 5.39 35.14
CA ARG A 238 21.54 4.19 34.80
C ARG A 238 20.85 2.90 35.25
N HIS A 239 20.24 2.90 36.43
CA HIS A 239 19.54 1.72 36.96
C HIS A 239 18.34 1.32 36.08
N LEU A 240 17.63 2.30 35.55
CA LEU A 240 16.51 2.11 34.61
C LEU A 240 16.98 1.71 33.20
N GLY A 241 18.28 1.76 32.91
CA GLY A 241 18.85 1.42 31.60
C GLY A 241 18.54 2.43 30.51
N LEU A 242 18.24 3.68 30.86
CA LEU A 242 17.91 4.76 29.90
C LEU A 242 19.13 5.19 29.08
N ASP A 243 20.35 4.85 29.49
CA ASP A 243 21.58 5.01 28.70
C ASP A 243 21.58 4.11 27.44
N ARG A 244 20.77 3.06 27.43
CA ARG A 244 20.59 2.11 26.31
C ARG A 244 19.12 1.75 26.14
N PRO A 245 18.29 2.67 25.62
CA PRO A 245 16.86 2.45 25.48
C PRO A 245 16.59 1.25 24.56
N LYS A 246 15.68 0.37 24.96
CA LYS A 246 15.33 -0.86 24.22
C LYS A 246 14.09 -0.71 23.36
N ASP A 247 13.30 0.33 23.60
CA ASP A 247 12.04 0.62 22.92
C ASP A 247 11.84 2.14 22.80
N ALA A 248 10.78 2.54 22.09
CA ALA A 248 10.46 3.95 21.83
C ALA A 248 10.07 4.72 23.10
N GLU A 249 9.45 4.07 24.08
CA GLU A 249 9.06 4.70 25.35
C GLU A 249 10.31 5.05 26.17
N ALA A 250 11.24 4.11 26.30
CA ALA A 250 12.53 4.34 26.95
C ALA A 250 13.37 5.40 26.21
N ALA A 251 13.30 5.45 24.87
CA ALA A 251 13.99 6.48 24.09
C ALA A 251 13.40 7.88 24.34
N PHE A 252 12.07 8.00 24.41
CA PHE A 252 11.40 9.26 24.77
C PHE A 252 11.77 9.68 26.20
N SER A 253 11.69 8.76 27.17
CA SER A 253 12.09 9.02 28.56
C SER A 253 13.56 9.44 28.64
N LYS A 254 14.47 8.79 27.90
CA LYS A 254 15.87 9.19 27.85
C LYS A 254 16.02 10.68 27.49
N MET A 255 15.30 11.14 26.46
CA MET A 255 15.37 12.54 26.03
C MET A 255 14.89 13.50 27.14
N GLU A 256 13.78 13.19 27.80
CA GLU A 256 13.27 13.97 28.93
C GLU A 256 14.25 14.02 30.12
N TRP A 257 14.93 12.91 30.41
CA TRP A 257 15.95 12.85 31.46
C TRP A 257 17.22 13.60 31.07
N ASP A 258 17.73 13.42 29.86
CA ASP A 258 18.94 14.11 29.37
C ASP A 258 18.77 15.64 29.44
N LYS A 259 17.54 16.12 29.15
CA LYS A 259 17.15 17.53 29.28
C LYS A 259 17.28 18.03 30.72
N ASN A 260 16.68 17.33 31.69
CA ASN A 260 16.75 17.70 33.12
C ASN A 260 18.16 17.55 33.72
N CYS A 261 18.96 16.58 33.25
CA CYS A 261 20.35 16.35 33.68
C CYS A 261 21.36 17.36 33.10
N THR A 262 20.94 18.23 32.20
CA THR A 262 21.82 19.26 31.63
C THR A 262 22.24 20.21 32.76
N ASN A 263 23.53 20.55 32.85
CA ASN A 263 23.97 21.54 33.84
C ASN A 263 23.41 22.92 33.45
N HIS A 264 22.46 23.43 34.22
CA HIS A 264 21.78 24.68 33.92
C HIS A 264 21.57 25.53 35.17
N ARG A 265 21.27 26.81 34.96
CA ARG A 265 20.86 27.76 35.99
C ARG A 265 19.63 28.51 35.54
N PHE A 266 18.73 28.70 36.49
CA PHE A 266 17.46 29.39 36.31
C PHE A 266 17.38 30.51 37.33
N GLU A 267 17.25 31.76 36.87
CA GLU A 267 17.19 32.94 37.74
C GLU A 267 16.03 33.84 37.31
N LEU A 268 15.21 34.28 38.27
CA LEU A 268 14.17 35.27 38.05
C LEU A 268 14.63 36.61 38.62
N VAL A 269 14.79 37.62 37.75
CA VAL A 269 15.22 38.97 38.12
C VAL A 269 14.39 39.99 37.35
N ASP A 270 13.71 40.89 38.07
CA ASP A 270 12.91 41.99 37.51
C ASP A 270 11.88 41.54 36.45
N GLY A 271 11.20 40.42 36.69
CA GLY A 271 10.22 39.85 35.77
C GLY A 271 10.81 39.21 34.51
N ILE A 272 12.13 38.97 34.47
CA ILE A 272 12.84 38.26 33.41
C ILE A 272 13.38 36.93 33.95
N ILE A 273 13.07 35.85 33.25
CA ILE A 273 13.62 34.54 33.49
C ILE A 273 14.92 34.41 32.68
N SER A 274 16.06 34.28 33.35
CA SER A 274 17.34 33.96 32.73
C SER A 274 17.62 32.47 32.86
N PHE A 275 17.75 31.79 31.73
CA PHE A 275 18.11 30.37 31.62
C PHE A 275 19.49 30.25 30.97
N SER A 276 20.43 29.61 31.69
CA SER A 276 21.75 29.28 31.13
C SER A 276 22.03 27.79 31.22
N ALA A 277 22.62 27.16 30.18
CA ALA A 277 22.93 25.73 30.19
C ALA A 277 24.20 25.34 29.41
N ASP A 278 24.91 24.31 29.89
CA ASP A 278 26.02 23.65 29.20
C ASP A 278 25.54 22.35 28.54
N CYS A 279 25.42 22.34 27.21
CA CYS A 279 24.91 21.20 26.45
C CYS A 279 26.04 20.47 25.74
N THR A 280 26.07 19.14 25.80
CA THR A 280 26.97 18.26 25.02
C THR A 280 26.29 17.61 23.81
N SER A 281 24.97 17.75 23.71
CA SER A 281 24.14 17.19 22.64
C SER A 281 23.31 18.28 21.97
N MET A 282 23.40 18.36 20.65
CA MET A 282 22.63 19.30 19.84
C MET A 282 21.12 18.99 19.88
N GLN A 283 20.76 17.71 19.97
CA GLN A 283 19.37 17.27 20.07
C GLN A 283 18.74 17.73 21.39
N VAL A 284 19.52 17.72 22.49
CA VAL A 284 19.07 18.21 23.80
C VAL A 284 18.97 19.73 23.79
N GLU A 285 19.95 20.44 23.21
CA GLU A 285 19.88 21.90 23.05
C GLU A 285 18.60 22.35 22.32
N HIS A 286 18.27 21.73 21.17
CA HIS A 286 17.07 22.09 20.41
C HIS A 286 15.78 21.85 21.21
N GLN A 287 15.72 20.79 22.02
CA GLN A 287 14.57 20.53 22.89
C GLN A 287 14.45 21.54 24.02
N ILE A 288 15.57 21.92 24.64
CA ILE A 288 15.60 22.98 25.65
C ILE A 288 15.09 24.29 25.05
N ARG A 289 15.58 24.68 23.86
CA ARG A 289 15.10 25.89 23.17
C ARG A 289 13.61 25.83 22.89
N ALA A 290 13.12 24.71 22.34
CA ALA A 290 11.70 24.53 22.08
C ALA A 290 10.85 24.61 23.37
N TYR A 291 11.35 24.07 24.48
CA TYR A 291 10.72 24.15 25.79
C TYR A 291 10.66 25.60 26.30
N MET A 292 11.74 26.37 26.14
CA MET A 292 11.76 27.79 26.53
C MET A 292 10.85 28.66 25.65
N ASP A 293 10.78 28.38 24.34
CA ASP A 293 9.83 29.04 23.43
C ASP A 293 8.38 28.75 23.83
N TRP A 294 8.11 27.52 24.29
CA TRP A 294 6.81 27.14 24.83
C TRP A 294 6.50 27.84 26.18
N LEU A 295 7.47 27.87 27.10
CA LEU A 295 7.37 28.62 28.36
C LEU A 295 7.06 30.11 28.10
N GLN A 296 7.72 30.75 27.13
CA GLN A 296 7.43 32.14 26.78
C GLN A 296 5.96 32.34 26.36
N LYS A 297 5.41 31.42 25.54
CA LYS A 297 4.00 31.49 25.14
C LYS A 297 3.06 31.34 26.34
N GLU A 298 3.39 30.44 27.24
CA GLU A 298 2.61 30.19 28.46
C GLU A 298 2.62 31.42 29.39
N LEU A 299 3.77 32.08 29.54
CA LEU A 299 3.89 33.36 30.26
C LEU A 299 3.02 34.45 29.61
N ASP A 300 3.05 34.58 28.29
CA ASP A 300 2.24 35.55 27.54
C ASP A 300 0.74 35.30 27.72
N GLU A 301 0.31 34.04 27.75
CA GLU A 301 -1.08 33.62 27.97
C GLU A 301 -1.56 33.91 29.39
N CYS A 302 -0.76 33.51 30.39
CA CYS A 302 -0.99 33.81 31.79
C CYS A 302 -1.03 35.32 32.06
N GLY A 303 -0.11 36.08 31.46
CA GLY A 303 -0.08 37.54 31.52
C GLY A 303 -1.34 38.18 30.93
N ARG A 304 -1.79 37.74 29.75
CA ARG A 304 -3.05 38.19 29.13
C ARG A 304 -4.27 37.91 29.99
N LYS A 305 -4.33 36.75 30.66
CA LYS A 305 -5.44 36.40 31.57
C LYS A 305 -5.46 37.24 32.85
N LEU A 306 -4.30 37.69 33.33
CA LEU A 306 -4.18 38.59 34.48
C LEU A 306 -4.41 40.08 34.13
N ALA A 307 -4.22 40.46 32.86
CA ALA A 307 -4.42 41.83 32.41
C ALA A 307 -5.86 42.32 32.62
N GLY A 308 -6.03 43.51 33.20
CA GLY A 308 -7.33 44.17 33.35
C GLY A 308 -8.08 43.91 34.67
N ARG A 309 -7.45 43.24 35.65
CA ARG A 309 -8.07 43.02 36.97
C ARG A 309 -8.15 44.31 37.81
N ALA A 310 -9.19 44.40 38.64
CA ALA A 310 -9.47 45.56 39.49
C ALA A 310 -9.21 45.32 41.00
N ASP A 311 -8.75 44.13 41.41
CA ASP A 311 -8.55 43.72 42.82
C ASP A 311 -7.13 43.99 43.35
N TYR A 312 -6.78 43.52 44.56
CA TYR A 312 -5.47 43.82 45.17
C TYR A 312 -4.28 43.20 44.41
N TRP A 313 -4.51 42.15 43.61
CA TRP A 313 -3.53 41.58 42.68
C TRP A 313 -3.33 42.39 41.40
N ARG A 314 -3.96 43.56 41.24
CA ARG A 314 -3.84 44.43 40.03
C ARG A 314 -2.39 44.73 39.61
N GLY A 315 -1.44 44.73 40.56
CA GLY A 315 -0.01 44.94 40.28
C GLY A 315 0.77 43.67 39.94
N PHE A 316 0.15 42.47 39.93
CA PHE A 316 0.87 41.22 39.73
C PHE A 316 1.04 40.99 38.25
N GLN A 317 2.29 40.90 37.84
CA GLN A 317 2.68 40.60 36.48
C GLN A 317 3.50 39.32 36.59
N PRO A 318 3.12 38.23 35.92
CA PRO A 318 4.03 37.10 35.80
C PRO A 318 5.27 37.57 35.02
N PRO A 319 6.37 36.79 35.05
CA PRO A 319 7.52 37.06 34.21
C PRO A 319 7.07 37.23 32.75
N HIS A 320 7.63 38.21 32.05
CA HIS A 320 7.19 38.59 30.71
C HIS A 320 8.19 38.21 29.62
N LYS A 321 9.37 37.72 30.01
CA LYS A 321 10.45 37.39 29.09
C LYS A 321 11.29 36.22 29.60
N VAL A 322 11.64 35.32 28.69
CA VAL A 322 12.64 34.27 28.87
C VAL A 322 13.88 34.61 28.06
N GLU A 323 15.04 34.70 28.71
CA GLU A 323 16.36 34.87 28.09
C GLU A 323 17.13 33.56 28.17
N VAL A 324 17.61 33.06 27.03
CA VAL A 324 18.20 31.71 26.92
C VAL A 324 19.64 31.79 26.42
N GLU A 325 20.60 31.40 27.27
CA GLU A 325 22.02 31.29 26.96
C GLU A 325 22.49 29.84 27.03
N ILE A 326 22.74 29.19 25.89
CA ILE A 326 23.22 27.81 25.85
C ILE A 326 24.63 27.76 25.30
N HIS A 327 25.54 27.19 26.08
CA HIS A 327 26.92 26.93 25.70
C HIS A 327 27.05 25.50 25.14
N SER A 328 27.41 25.40 23.86
CA SER A 328 27.56 24.12 23.15
C SER A 328 28.98 23.56 23.34
N ALA A 329 29.09 22.43 24.05
CA ALA A 329 30.35 21.74 24.28
C ALA A 329 30.57 20.62 23.25
N GLY A 330 31.57 20.79 22.37
CA GLY A 330 32.00 19.75 21.42
C GLY A 330 31.20 19.68 20.12
N TYR A 331 30.25 20.58 19.90
CA TYR A 331 29.53 20.74 18.63
C TYR A 331 29.28 22.22 18.33
N LYS A 332 28.92 22.51 17.08
CA LYS A 332 28.45 23.83 16.67
C LYS A 332 26.94 23.83 16.71
N SER A 333 26.33 24.74 17.48
CA SER A 333 24.88 24.95 17.44
C SER A 333 24.44 25.63 16.13
N GLY A 334 23.21 25.35 15.72
CA GLY A 334 22.60 25.92 14.51
C GLY A 334 21.44 25.08 13.98
N PRO A 335 20.82 25.48 12.86
CA PRO A 335 19.77 24.71 12.20
C PRO A 335 20.37 23.64 11.26
N PHE A 336 21.25 22.77 11.77
CA PHE A 336 21.85 21.69 10.97
C PHE A 336 20.88 20.52 10.81
N CYS A 337 19.77 20.77 10.11
CA CYS A 337 18.78 19.77 9.73
C CYS A 337 18.53 19.84 8.22
N LEU A 338 17.95 18.78 7.67
CA LEU A 338 17.43 18.83 6.30
C LEU A 338 16.18 19.73 6.31
N THR A 339 16.24 20.83 5.55
CA THR A 339 15.10 21.72 5.34
C THR A 339 14.52 21.51 3.95
N MET A 340 13.24 21.81 3.81
CA MET A 340 12.49 21.65 2.57
C MET A 340 12.20 23.02 1.96
N GLU A 341 12.50 23.21 0.67
CA GLU A 341 12.07 24.38 -0.09
C GLU A 341 10.70 24.07 -0.70
N GLN A 342 9.64 24.62 -0.09
CA GLN A 342 8.25 24.27 -0.40
C GLN A 342 7.95 24.40 -1.90
N ASP A 343 8.32 25.52 -2.52
CA ASP A 343 8.04 25.76 -3.94
C ASP A 343 8.73 24.73 -4.85
N ARG A 344 9.99 24.37 -4.57
CA ARG A 344 10.71 23.33 -5.32
C ARG A 344 10.10 21.95 -5.17
N ILE A 345 9.58 21.62 -3.99
CA ILE A 345 8.91 20.33 -3.78
C ILE A 345 7.59 20.29 -4.54
N LEU A 346 6.81 21.38 -4.51
CA LEU A 346 5.59 21.48 -5.31
C LEU A 346 5.89 21.38 -6.81
N GLU A 347 6.92 22.06 -7.31
CA GLU A 347 7.40 21.94 -8.69
C GLU A 347 7.83 20.51 -9.03
N LEU A 348 8.50 19.80 -8.13
CA LEU A 348 8.88 18.40 -8.34
C LEU A 348 7.65 17.51 -8.42
N LEU A 349 6.67 17.70 -7.53
CA LEU A 349 5.43 16.94 -7.45
C LEU A 349 4.50 17.15 -8.65
N VAL A 350 4.48 18.37 -9.19
CA VAL A 350 3.65 18.77 -10.34
C VAL A 350 4.40 18.66 -11.66
N GLY A 351 5.74 18.59 -11.62
CA GLY A 351 6.58 18.53 -12.81
C GLY A 351 6.48 17.21 -13.57
N ARG A 352 6.93 17.24 -14.83
CA ARG A 352 6.93 16.09 -15.76
C ARG A 352 7.74 14.86 -15.29
N ASN A 353 8.47 14.98 -14.18
CA ASN A 353 9.28 13.89 -13.62
C ASN A 353 8.46 12.92 -12.75
N LEU A 354 7.32 13.36 -12.20
CA LEU A 354 6.48 12.53 -11.32
C LEU A 354 5.26 11.94 -12.01
N TYR A 355 4.68 12.64 -12.99
CA TYR A 355 3.70 12.02 -13.89
C TYR A 355 4.15 12.20 -15.34
N SER A 356 4.16 11.08 -16.07
CA SER A 356 4.45 11.02 -17.50
C SER A 356 3.26 11.49 -18.36
N ASP A 357 2.04 11.42 -17.83
CA ASP A 357 0.79 11.79 -18.49
C ASP A 357 0.07 12.90 -17.70
N PRO A 358 -0.09 14.12 -18.26
CA PRO A 358 -0.76 15.21 -17.56
C PRO A 358 -2.29 15.03 -17.48
N GLY A 359 -2.86 14.03 -18.16
CA GLY A 359 -4.28 13.64 -18.05
C GLY A 359 -4.65 12.91 -16.76
N VAL A 360 -3.67 12.61 -15.91
CA VAL A 360 -3.85 11.85 -14.65
C VAL A 360 -4.80 12.54 -13.67
N PHE A 361 -4.99 13.86 -13.72
CA PHE A 361 -5.89 14.56 -12.80
C PHE A 361 -7.33 14.04 -12.86
N VAL A 362 -7.81 13.63 -14.05
CA VAL A 362 -9.13 13.02 -14.20
C VAL A 362 -9.22 11.74 -13.39
N ARG A 363 -8.17 10.91 -13.40
CA ARG A 363 -8.10 9.70 -12.60
C ARG A 363 -8.10 9.99 -11.09
N GLU A 364 -7.27 10.92 -10.63
CA GLU A 364 -7.17 11.24 -9.19
C GLU A 364 -8.51 11.80 -8.66
N LEU A 365 -9.17 12.66 -9.42
CA LEU A 365 -10.47 13.21 -9.06
C LEU A 365 -11.56 12.13 -9.06
N LEU A 366 -11.57 11.23 -10.06
CA LEU A 366 -12.46 10.07 -10.10
C LEU A 366 -12.27 9.15 -8.90
N GLN A 367 -11.02 8.85 -8.54
CA GLN A 367 -10.68 8.03 -7.38
C GLN A 367 -11.19 8.68 -6.09
N ASN A 368 -10.95 9.97 -5.89
CA ASN A 368 -11.45 10.71 -4.72
C ASN A 368 -12.99 10.70 -4.65
N ALA A 369 -13.67 10.90 -5.78
CA ALA A 369 -15.14 10.89 -5.85
C ALA A 369 -15.71 9.50 -5.51
N ILE A 370 -15.15 8.42 -6.07
CA ILE A 370 -15.54 7.04 -5.79
C ILE A 370 -15.25 6.69 -4.32
N ASP A 371 -14.08 7.07 -3.79
CA ASP A 371 -13.73 6.83 -2.39
C ASP A 371 -14.67 7.57 -1.43
N ALA A 372 -15.03 8.82 -1.74
CA ALA A 372 -15.98 9.58 -0.93
C ALA A 372 -17.36 8.89 -0.87
N VAL A 373 -17.85 8.36 -1.99
CA VAL A 373 -19.12 7.60 -2.03
C VAL A 373 -19.00 6.29 -1.26
N ARG A 374 -17.96 5.49 -1.52
CA ARG A 374 -17.77 4.19 -0.84
C ARG A 374 -17.53 4.36 0.67
N THR A 375 -16.85 5.42 1.08
CA THR A 375 -16.71 5.79 2.49
C THR A 375 -18.06 6.10 3.11
N ARG A 376 -18.92 6.85 2.41
CA ARG A 376 -20.25 7.16 2.92
C ARG A 376 -21.09 5.90 3.08
N VAL A 377 -21.06 5.00 2.10
CA VAL A 377 -21.71 3.67 2.20
C VAL A 377 -21.22 2.90 3.44
N ALA A 378 -19.94 3.02 3.79
CA ALA A 378 -19.36 2.36 4.95
C ALA A 378 -19.70 3.03 6.29
N GLN A 379 -20.10 4.31 6.31
CA GLN A 379 -20.28 5.11 7.53
C GLN A 379 -21.73 5.55 7.79
N ASP A 380 -22.55 5.65 6.74
CA ASP A 380 -23.94 6.11 6.78
C ASP A 380 -24.87 4.93 6.46
N SER A 381 -25.46 4.33 7.50
CA SER A 381 -26.34 3.16 7.35
C SER A 381 -27.59 3.43 6.52
N ALA A 382 -27.94 4.70 6.26
CA ALA A 382 -29.06 5.09 5.43
C ALA A 382 -28.68 5.29 3.95
N PHE A 383 -27.40 5.16 3.60
CA PHE A 383 -26.87 5.40 2.26
C PHE A 383 -26.26 4.12 1.69
N HIS A 384 -26.87 3.59 0.63
CA HIS A 384 -26.43 2.35 -0.02
C HIS A 384 -25.63 2.63 -1.29
N LEU A 385 -24.90 1.63 -1.78
CA LEU A 385 -24.08 1.76 -2.98
C LEU A 385 -24.89 2.19 -4.22
N GLU A 386 -26.14 1.73 -4.31
CA GLU A 386 -27.11 2.08 -5.35
C GLU A 386 -27.59 3.54 -5.32
N ASP A 387 -27.43 4.23 -4.18
CA ASP A 387 -27.64 5.68 -4.05
C ASP A 387 -26.42 6.47 -4.55
N GLY A 388 -25.25 5.84 -4.56
CA GLY A 388 -23.98 6.41 -4.99
C GLY A 388 -23.98 6.88 -6.44
N ARG A 389 -23.52 8.11 -6.67
CA ARG A 389 -23.41 8.72 -7.99
C ARG A 389 -22.15 9.59 -8.08
N VAL A 390 -21.44 9.48 -9.19
CA VAL A 390 -20.43 10.43 -9.65
C VAL A 390 -20.88 11.01 -10.99
N VAL A 391 -20.99 12.33 -11.08
CA VAL A 391 -21.49 13.03 -12.25
C VAL A 391 -20.42 13.97 -12.78
N ILE A 392 -20.09 13.83 -14.06
CA ILE A 392 -19.06 14.61 -14.75
C ILE A 392 -19.72 15.50 -15.80
N HIS A 393 -19.39 16.78 -15.80
CA HIS A 393 -19.77 17.72 -16.85
C HIS A 393 -18.53 18.34 -17.48
N THR A 394 -18.53 18.49 -18.80
CA THR A 394 -17.48 19.20 -19.52
C THR A 394 -18.06 20.25 -20.46
N TRP A 395 -17.37 21.40 -20.54
CA TRP A 395 -17.71 22.47 -21.47
C TRP A 395 -16.46 23.30 -21.79
N MET A 396 -16.60 24.26 -22.70
CA MET A 396 -15.55 25.23 -23.03
C MET A 396 -16.09 26.63 -22.72
N ASP A 397 -15.27 27.47 -22.09
CA ASP A 397 -15.63 28.88 -21.86
C ASP A 397 -15.37 29.75 -23.11
N ASP A 398 -15.87 30.98 -23.07
CA ASP A 398 -15.72 31.96 -24.17
C ASP A 398 -14.25 32.33 -24.44
N SER A 399 -13.34 32.05 -23.50
CA SER A 399 -11.90 32.26 -23.63
C SER A 399 -11.16 31.04 -24.22
N GLY A 400 -11.87 29.96 -24.55
CA GLY A 400 -11.30 28.75 -25.13
C GLY A 400 -10.71 27.76 -24.12
N TYR A 401 -10.90 27.98 -22.81
CA TYR A 401 -10.47 27.03 -21.78
C TYR A 401 -11.52 25.93 -21.60
N SER A 402 -11.05 24.71 -21.39
CA SER A 402 -11.89 23.56 -21.10
C SER A 402 -12.15 23.45 -19.61
N TRP A 403 -13.39 23.17 -19.25
CA TRP A 403 -13.82 22.95 -17.88
C TRP A 403 -14.17 21.48 -17.66
N PHE A 404 -13.68 20.94 -16.56
CA PHE A 404 -13.98 19.60 -16.06
C PHE A 404 -14.62 19.72 -14.68
N ARG A 405 -15.93 19.48 -14.60
CA ARG A 405 -16.68 19.45 -13.34
C ARG A 405 -16.94 18.00 -12.95
N ILE A 406 -16.54 17.61 -11.75
CA ILE A 406 -16.86 16.31 -11.15
C ILE A 406 -17.62 16.55 -9.86
N GLN A 407 -18.68 15.77 -9.68
CA GLN A 407 -19.55 15.86 -8.52
C GLN A 407 -19.82 14.46 -7.97
N ASP A 408 -19.66 14.29 -6.67
CA ASP A 408 -20.10 13.11 -5.94
C ASP A 408 -21.21 13.46 -4.92
N ASN A 409 -21.93 12.44 -4.47
CA ASN A 409 -22.84 12.51 -3.33
C ASN A 409 -22.30 11.74 -2.10
N GLY A 410 -20.98 11.65 -2.00
CA GLY A 410 -20.27 10.93 -0.95
C GLY A 410 -20.22 11.69 0.37
N THR A 411 -19.17 11.44 1.15
CA THR A 411 -19.06 11.98 2.51
C THR A 411 -18.94 13.50 2.56
N GLY A 412 -18.32 14.13 1.55
CA GLY A 412 -17.97 15.55 1.63
C GLY A 412 -16.93 15.87 2.70
N MET A 413 -16.55 17.15 2.82
CA MET A 413 -15.51 17.62 3.73
C MET A 413 -16.03 18.70 4.67
N ASP A 414 -15.44 18.76 5.87
CA ASP A 414 -15.56 19.90 6.79
C ASP A 414 -14.24 20.71 6.79
N GLN A 415 -14.20 21.81 7.55
CA GLN A 415 -13.05 22.71 7.58
C GLN A 415 -11.77 22.00 8.07
N ASP A 416 -11.89 21.09 9.05
CA ASP A 416 -10.76 20.31 9.55
C ASP A 416 -10.16 19.42 8.46
N ILE A 417 -11.00 18.69 7.71
CA ILE A 417 -10.54 17.86 6.60
C ILE A 417 -9.86 18.71 5.51
N ILE A 418 -10.41 19.90 5.23
CA ILE A 418 -9.82 20.80 4.24
C ILE A 418 -8.40 21.24 4.66
N LEU A 419 -8.24 21.71 5.89
CA LEU A 419 -6.96 22.25 6.39
C LEU A 419 -5.91 21.14 6.59
N ASN A 420 -6.31 20.00 7.13
CA ASN A 420 -5.38 18.95 7.55
C ASN A 420 -5.09 17.88 6.49
N HIS A 421 -5.91 17.80 5.43
CA HIS A 421 -5.75 16.79 4.37
C HIS A 421 -5.87 17.34 2.95
N PHE A 422 -6.87 18.16 2.62
CA PHE A 422 -7.03 18.68 1.25
C PHE A 422 -5.91 19.65 0.84
N LEU A 423 -5.55 20.59 1.72
CA LEU A 423 -4.50 21.59 1.47
C LEU A 423 -3.11 21.16 1.94
N LYS A 424 -3.04 20.12 2.77
CA LYS A 424 -1.79 19.61 3.31
C LYS A 424 -1.21 18.55 2.37
N VAL A 425 -0.32 18.97 1.49
CA VAL A 425 0.37 18.09 0.54
C VAL A 425 1.04 16.91 1.24
N GLY A 426 0.79 15.70 0.75
CA GLY A 426 1.32 14.48 1.36
C GLY A 426 0.46 13.91 2.50
N SER A 427 -0.62 14.58 2.88
CA SER A 427 -1.55 14.16 3.94
C SER A 427 -2.81 13.55 3.32
N SER A 428 -3.08 12.28 3.61
CA SER A 428 -4.31 11.61 3.16
C SER A 428 -5.29 11.46 4.33
N TYR A 429 -6.51 11.97 4.18
CA TYR A 429 -7.60 11.77 5.15
C TYR A 429 -7.81 10.29 5.45
N TYR A 430 -7.72 9.44 4.42
CA TYR A 430 -7.93 7.99 4.53
C TYR A 430 -6.86 7.25 5.35
N ASN A 431 -5.73 7.89 5.64
CA ASN A 431 -4.69 7.35 6.53
C ASN A 431 -4.71 8.01 7.93
N SER A 432 -5.65 8.93 8.19
CA SER A 432 -5.72 9.65 9.45
C SER A 432 -6.33 8.80 10.57
N ASP A 433 -5.90 9.06 11.80
CA ASP A 433 -6.47 8.46 13.01
C ASP A 433 -7.97 8.73 13.12
N ARG A 434 -8.41 9.93 12.70
CA ARG A 434 -9.81 10.32 12.61
C ARG A 434 -10.61 9.39 11.70
N PHE A 435 -10.15 9.15 10.47
CA PHE A 435 -10.84 8.25 9.53
C PHE A 435 -10.89 6.82 10.04
N LYS A 436 -9.78 6.32 10.63
CA LYS A 436 -9.74 4.99 11.25
C LYS A 436 -10.77 4.87 12.39
N ALA A 437 -10.87 5.88 13.24
CA ALA A 437 -11.83 5.93 14.33
C ALA A 437 -13.29 5.99 13.82
N GLU A 438 -13.59 6.86 12.86
CA GLU A 438 -14.92 6.97 12.25
C GLU A 438 -15.36 5.66 11.58
N THR A 439 -14.49 5.05 10.78
CA THR A 439 -14.75 3.78 10.08
C THR A 439 -15.08 2.65 11.04
N ARG A 440 -14.40 2.60 12.20
CA ARG A 440 -14.65 1.60 13.25
C ARG A 440 -15.95 1.86 14.01
N LYS A 441 -16.23 3.12 14.36
CA LYS A 441 -17.43 3.52 15.12
C LYS A 441 -18.73 3.15 14.39
N TYR A 442 -18.75 3.29 13.08
CA TYR A 442 -19.95 3.07 12.26
C TYR A 442 -20.04 1.65 11.66
N GLY A 443 -19.14 0.74 12.08
CA GLY A 443 -19.24 -0.67 11.73
C GLY A 443 -18.95 -0.97 10.26
N ALA A 444 -18.06 -0.21 9.63
CA ALA A 444 -17.57 -0.57 8.30
C ALA A 444 -17.07 -2.02 8.34
N LYS A 445 -17.62 -2.86 7.46
CA LYS A 445 -17.25 -4.27 7.36
C LYS A 445 -15.73 -4.38 7.22
N ASP A 446 -15.11 -5.30 7.96
CA ASP A 446 -13.67 -5.59 7.90
C ASP A 446 -13.20 -5.68 6.43
N GLY A 447 -12.45 -4.69 5.96
CA GLY A 447 -11.84 -4.72 4.63
C GLY A 447 -12.07 -3.52 3.72
N TYR A 448 -12.86 -2.49 4.07
CA TYR A 448 -12.94 -1.30 3.22
C TYR A 448 -11.55 -0.67 2.99
N THR A 449 -11.12 -0.62 1.73
CA THR A 449 -9.83 -0.02 1.36
C THR A 449 -10.03 1.07 0.30
N PRO A 450 -9.74 2.35 0.63
CA PRO A 450 -9.83 3.44 -0.33
C PRO A 450 -8.73 3.37 -1.39
N ILE A 451 -9.00 3.91 -2.58
CA ILE A 451 -8.06 3.96 -3.70
C ILE A 451 -6.98 5.03 -3.49
N SER A 452 -7.29 6.10 -2.78
CA SER A 452 -6.42 7.26 -2.54
C SER A 452 -5.42 7.01 -1.40
N ARG A 453 -4.13 7.37 -1.56
CA ARG A 453 -3.04 7.08 -0.58
C ARG A 453 -2.23 8.30 -0.14
N PHE A 454 -1.82 9.10 -1.12
CA PHE A 454 -0.67 9.99 -0.94
C PHE A 454 -1.03 11.44 -0.61
N GLY A 455 -2.30 11.86 -0.75
CA GLY A 455 -2.68 13.24 -0.47
C GLY A 455 -2.06 14.27 -1.42
N ILE A 456 -1.81 13.89 -2.69
CA ILE A 456 -1.28 14.78 -3.74
C ILE A 456 -2.22 14.91 -4.95
N GLY A 457 -3.41 14.28 -4.89
CA GLY A 457 -4.33 14.20 -6.03
C GLY A 457 -4.75 15.56 -6.58
N ILE A 458 -4.91 16.57 -5.72
CA ILE A 458 -5.27 17.92 -6.17
C ILE A 458 -4.16 18.60 -6.97
N LEU A 459 -2.89 18.35 -6.64
CA LEU A 459 -1.74 18.93 -7.34
C LEU A 459 -1.72 18.51 -8.82
N SER A 460 -2.27 17.33 -9.14
CA SER A 460 -2.38 16.85 -10.51
C SER A 460 -3.20 17.80 -11.41
N CYS A 461 -4.14 18.56 -10.84
CA CYS A 461 -4.97 19.53 -11.57
C CYS A 461 -4.15 20.73 -12.10
N PHE A 462 -2.93 20.95 -11.60
CA PHE A 462 -2.06 22.06 -11.96
C PHE A 462 -0.87 21.63 -12.82
N MET A 463 -0.80 20.36 -13.23
CA MET A 463 0.34 19.81 -13.98
C MET A 463 0.56 20.37 -15.37
N SER A 464 -0.52 20.68 -16.08
CA SER A 464 -0.43 21.16 -17.46
C SER A 464 0.00 22.62 -17.52
N ASP A 465 -0.52 23.43 -16.60
CA ASP A 465 -0.31 24.87 -16.52
C ASP A 465 -0.53 25.34 -15.07
N PRO A 466 0.52 25.30 -14.23
CA PRO A 466 0.39 25.59 -12.80
C PRO A 466 0.02 27.04 -12.49
N GLU A 467 0.24 27.95 -13.45
CA GLU A 467 -0.02 29.39 -13.28
C GLU A 467 -1.43 29.79 -13.73
N HIS A 468 -2.01 29.11 -14.72
CA HIS A 468 -3.29 29.51 -15.32
C HIS A 468 -4.45 28.55 -15.03
N ASN A 469 -4.19 27.33 -14.58
CA ASN A 469 -5.25 26.42 -14.16
C ASN A 469 -5.94 26.95 -12.90
N LYS A 470 -7.25 26.76 -12.84
CA LYS A 470 -8.06 27.15 -11.68
C LYS A 470 -8.85 25.96 -11.17
N LEU A 471 -9.02 25.89 -9.86
CA LEU A 471 -9.88 24.91 -9.22
C LEU A 471 -10.88 25.60 -8.31
N GLN A 472 -12.15 25.25 -8.46
CA GLN A 472 -13.25 25.69 -7.60
C GLN A 472 -13.83 24.48 -6.87
N LEU A 473 -14.04 24.61 -5.57
CA LEU A 473 -14.52 23.55 -4.67
C LEU A 473 -15.80 24.03 -3.99
N SER A 474 -16.80 23.14 -3.95
CA SER A 474 -18.00 23.28 -3.12
C SER A 474 -18.29 21.93 -2.47
N THR A 475 -18.35 21.85 -1.15
CA THR A 475 -18.48 20.59 -0.42
C THR A 475 -19.39 20.73 0.79
N LYS A 476 -20.07 19.64 1.16
CA LYS A 476 -20.86 19.57 2.39
C LYS A 476 -20.67 18.20 3.03
N ARG A 477 -20.22 18.17 4.28
CA ARG A 477 -20.07 16.91 5.03
C ARG A 477 -21.46 16.30 5.30
N PHE A 478 -21.57 14.98 5.18
CA PHE A 478 -22.80 14.27 5.54
C PHE A 478 -23.07 14.40 7.04
N ALA A 479 -24.35 14.57 7.41
CA ALA A 479 -24.76 14.65 8.80
C ALA A 479 -24.76 13.24 9.41
N GLN A 480 -23.95 13.03 10.44
CA GLN A 480 -23.99 11.81 11.23
C GLN A 480 -25.21 11.81 12.17
N PRO A 481 -25.80 10.65 12.48
CA PRO A 481 -26.92 10.56 13.40
C PRO A 481 -26.61 11.21 14.76
N GLY A 482 -27.42 12.19 15.16
CA GLY A 482 -27.26 12.91 16.44
C GLY A 482 -26.24 14.05 16.46
N SER A 483 -25.60 14.37 15.32
CA SER A 483 -24.70 15.52 15.18
C SER A 483 -25.42 16.76 14.63
N LEU A 484 -24.85 17.94 14.87
CA LEU A 484 -25.28 19.17 14.19
C LEU A 484 -25.10 19.01 12.67
N VAL A 485 -26.02 19.61 11.90
CA VAL A 485 -25.92 19.61 10.43
C VAL A 485 -24.69 20.42 10.03
N PRO A 486 -23.71 19.83 9.33
CA PRO A 486 -22.51 20.56 8.90
C PRO A 486 -22.88 21.67 7.91
N ALA A 487 -22.23 22.83 8.04
CA ALA A 487 -22.34 23.89 7.05
C ALA A 487 -21.67 23.48 5.73
N ALA A 488 -22.17 24.00 4.61
CA ALA A 488 -21.48 23.86 3.34
C ALA A 488 -20.27 24.79 3.27
N ILE A 489 -19.20 24.34 2.60
CA ILE A 489 -17.95 25.08 2.45
C ILE A 489 -17.63 25.29 0.98
N ARG A 490 -17.04 26.44 0.67
CA ARG A 490 -16.53 26.80 -0.65
C ARG A 490 -15.12 27.30 -0.64
N MET A 491 -14.42 27.05 -1.74
CA MET A 491 -13.03 27.45 -1.89
C MET A 491 -12.64 27.62 -3.36
N ASN A 492 -11.87 28.68 -3.65
CA ASN A 492 -11.24 28.89 -4.95
C ASN A 492 -9.71 28.80 -4.80
N VAL A 493 -9.09 28.02 -5.68
CA VAL A 493 -7.65 27.77 -5.75
C VAL A 493 -7.16 28.29 -7.11
N ASP A 494 -6.66 29.52 -7.11
CA ASP A 494 -6.08 30.19 -8.28
C ASP A 494 -4.55 29.97 -8.26
N GLY A 495 -4.08 28.89 -8.89
CA GLY A 495 -2.67 28.50 -8.93
C GLY A 495 -2.19 27.69 -7.71
N LEU A 496 -0.90 27.31 -7.72
CA LEU A 496 -0.27 26.44 -6.71
C LEU A 496 0.30 27.15 -5.48
N HIS A 497 0.50 28.47 -5.55
CA HIS A 497 1.21 29.24 -4.54
C HIS A 497 0.30 30.29 -3.91
N GLY A 498 0.55 30.61 -2.64
CA GLY A 498 -0.14 31.68 -1.92
C GLY A 498 -1.29 31.21 -1.03
N TYR A 499 -2.19 32.14 -0.72
CA TYR A 499 -3.36 31.91 0.12
C TYR A 499 -4.62 31.81 -0.74
N TYR A 500 -5.55 30.97 -0.30
CA TYR A 500 -6.80 30.69 -1.00
C TYR A 500 -8.00 31.20 -0.19
N TYR A 501 -9.07 31.57 -0.88
CA TYR A 501 -10.30 32.03 -0.24
C TYR A 501 -11.17 30.84 0.17
N LEU A 502 -11.68 30.84 1.40
CA LEU A 502 -12.63 29.87 1.93
C LEU A 502 -13.83 30.60 2.54
N ALA A 503 -15.04 30.14 2.24
CA ALA A 503 -16.29 30.64 2.82
C ALA A 503 -17.15 29.49 3.33
N GLU A 504 -17.89 29.74 4.42
CA GLU A 504 -18.77 28.79 5.09
C GLU A 504 -20.20 29.35 5.13
N GLU A 505 -21.16 28.49 4.80
CA GLU A 505 -22.59 28.81 4.82
C GLU A 505 -23.01 29.37 6.19
N GLY A 506 -23.51 30.61 6.21
CA GLY A 506 -24.01 31.27 7.43
C GLY A 506 -23.04 32.30 8.06
N MET A 507 -21.81 32.43 7.56
CA MET A 507 -21.00 33.63 7.82
C MET A 507 -21.60 34.85 7.08
N GLN A 508 -21.30 36.08 7.51
CA GLN A 508 -21.76 37.31 6.85
C GLN A 508 -21.12 37.40 5.45
N ASP A 509 -21.71 36.70 4.49
CA ASP A 509 -21.42 36.83 3.07
C ASP A 509 -21.82 38.25 2.66
N GLY A 510 -20.85 39.18 2.65
CA GLY A 510 -21.01 40.39 1.85
C GLY A 510 -21.38 39.95 0.43
N GLU A 511 -22.31 40.65 -0.23
CA GLU A 511 -22.79 40.38 -1.60
C GLU A 511 -21.65 40.33 -2.63
N SER A 512 -20.88 39.26 -2.60
CA SER A 512 -19.64 39.12 -3.34
C SER A 512 -19.79 37.89 -4.23
N ASP A 513 -20.04 38.15 -5.51
CA ASP A 513 -20.00 37.18 -6.60
C ASP A 513 -18.63 36.47 -6.76
N LEU A 514 -17.63 36.79 -5.93
CA LEU A 514 -16.24 36.29 -6.04
C LEU A 514 -16.06 34.78 -5.76
N LEU A 515 -17.07 34.08 -5.22
CA LEU A 515 -16.99 32.66 -4.82
C LEU A 515 -18.13 31.81 -5.41
N THR A 516 -18.82 32.29 -6.45
CA THR A 516 -19.77 31.44 -7.21
C THR A 516 -18.99 30.41 -8.03
N MET A 517 -19.59 29.24 -8.22
CA MET A 517 -19.03 28.22 -9.11
C MET A 517 -19.38 28.62 -10.55
N ASP A 518 -18.37 28.73 -11.41
CA ASP A 518 -18.59 29.00 -12.83
C ASP A 518 -19.06 27.70 -13.50
N HIS A 519 -20.35 27.58 -13.80
CA HIS A 519 -20.84 26.53 -14.69
C HIS A 519 -22.18 26.89 -15.37
N PRO A 520 -22.42 26.39 -16.59
CA PRO A 520 -23.66 26.68 -17.33
C PRO A 520 -24.83 25.74 -16.97
N PHE A 521 -24.66 24.81 -16.01
CA PHE A 521 -25.61 23.71 -15.76
C PHE A 521 -26.28 23.82 -14.37
N GLY A 522 -27.59 24.04 -14.32
CA GLY A 522 -28.38 24.06 -13.08
C GLY A 522 -29.51 25.11 -13.15
N GLU A 523 -30.76 24.67 -12.95
CA GLU A 523 -31.91 25.59 -12.86
C GLU A 523 -31.96 26.24 -11.47
N GLY A 524 -31.31 27.41 -11.31
CA GLY A 524 -31.50 28.34 -10.19
C GLY A 524 -30.23 28.76 -9.43
N ASP A 525 -30.19 30.02 -8.98
CA ASP A 525 -29.07 30.66 -8.26
C ASP A 525 -28.60 29.96 -6.97
N GLY A 526 -29.35 28.98 -6.45
CA GLY A 526 -29.08 28.33 -5.15
C GLY A 526 -27.94 27.31 -5.16
N GLU A 527 -27.86 26.44 -6.17
CA GLU A 527 -26.76 25.45 -6.27
C GLU A 527 -25.43 26.11 -6.67
N ASN A 528 -25.52 27.26 -7.33
CA ASN A 528 -24.39 28.13 -7.64
C ASN A 528 -23.80 28.81 -6.41
N ARG A 529 -24.42 28.73 -5.21
CA ARG A 529 -23.93 29.34 -3.96
C ARG A 529 -23.48 28.41 -2.83
N TYR A 530 -24.15 27.31 -2.54
CA TYR A 530 -23.66 26.30 -1.58
C TYR A 530 -24.31 24.95 -1.90
N ARG A 531 -23.66 23.84 -1.52
CA ARG A 531 -24.28 22.52 -1.69
C ARG A 531 -25.38 22.32 -0.66
N ASN A 532 -26.57 21.96 -1.14
CA ASN A 532 -27.69 21.63 -0.25
C ASN A 532 -27.57 20.21 0.33
N GLN A 533 -26.99 19.29 -0.45
CA GLN A 533 -26.80 17.88 -0.09
C GLN A 533 -25.32 17.55 0.16
N ALA A 534 -25.07 16.48 0.91
CA ALA A 534 -23.73 16.02 1.20
C ALA A 534 -22.96 15.59 -0.07
N GLY A 535 -21.64 15.63 0.01
CA GLY A 535 -20.71 15.29 -1.09
C GLY A 535 -19.90 16.50 -1.55
N THR A 536 -19.16 16.31 -2.64
CA THR A 536 -18.22 17.31 -3.14
C THR A 536 -18.45 17.61 -4.63
N THR A 537 -18.26 18.87 -5.01
CA THR A 537 -18.16 19.33 -6.40
C THR A 537 -16.80 19.99 -6.57
N ILE A 538 -16.05 19.57 -7.58
CA ILE A 538 -14.80 20.20 -8.02
C ILE A 538 -14.96 20.60 -9.48
N CYS A 539 -14.70 21.86 -9.80
CA CYS A 539 -14.56 22.36 -11.17
C CYS A 539 -13.11 22.72 -11.43
N VAL A 540 -12.52 22.14 -12.47
CA VAL A 540 -11.16 22.46 -12.92
C VAL A 540 -11.25 23.15 -14.27
N ARG A 541 -10.67 24.35 -14.37
CA ARG A 541 -10.45 25.06 -15.62
C ARG A 541 -9.02 24.81 -16.09
N LEU A 542 -8.87 24.32 -17.32
CA LEU A 542 -7.57 24.01 -17.89
C LEU A 542 -7.53 24.26 -19.41
N ASN A 543 -6.32 24.34 -19.95
CA ASN A 543 -6.13 24.35 -21.39
C ASN A 543 -5.85 22.92 -21.91
N LEU A 544 -6.87 22.27 -22.47
CA LEU A 544 -6.78 20.90 -23.00
C LEU A 544 -5.68 20.76 -24.07
N TYR A 545 -5.39 21.81 -24.85
CA TYR A 545 -4.38 21.75 -25.91
C TYR A 545 -2.94 21.68 -25.37
N GLN A 546 -2.70 22.14 -24.14
CA GLN A 546 -1.39 22.01 -23.49
C GLN A 546 -1.16 20.61 -22.89
N LEU A 547 -2.22 19.82 -22.66
CA LEU A 547 -2.09 18.43 -22.20
C LEU A 547 -1.39 17.54 -23.24
N GLY A 548 -1.59 17.80 -24.54
CA GLY A 548 -1.03 17.01 -25.63
C GLY A 548 -1.62 15.59 -25.72
N GLY A 549 -1.78 15.06 -26.94
CA GLY A 549 -2.20 13.66 -27.15
C GLY A 549 -3.69 13.33 -26.96
N PHE A 550 -4.50 14.25 -26.43
CA PHE A 550 -5.96 14.07 -26.26
C PHE A 550 -6.76 15.08 -27.06
N ARG A 551 -7.91 14.67 -27.60
CA ARG A 551 -8.81 15.54 -28.36
C ARG A 551 -9.93 16.12 -27.52
N THR A 552 -10.42 15.35 -26.54
CA THR A 552 -11.50 15.77 -25.64
C THR A 552 -11.27 15.24 -24.23
N LEU A 553 -11.87 15.90 -23.23
CA LEU A 553 -11.86 15.41 -21.85
C LEU A 553 -12.58 14.05 -21.72
N LYS A 554 -13.52 13.72 -22.62
CA LYS A 554 -14.16 12.40 -22.67
C LYS A 554 -13.15 11.29 -22.91
N GLU A 555 -12.16 11.49 -23.80
CA GLU A 555 -11.14 10.46 -24.06
C GLU A 555 -10.33 10.11 -22.79
N LEU A 556 -10.17 11.06 -21.86
CA LEU A 556 -9.56 10.82 -20.54
C LEU A 556 -10.49 10.03 -19.62
N VAL A 557 -11.77 10.40 -19.54
CA VAL A 557 -12.75 9.68 -18.71
C VAL A 557 -12.92 8.24 -19.20
N ASP A 558 -13.10 8.03 -20.51
CA ASP A 558 -13.22 6.72 -21.15
C ASP A 558 -12.01 5.81 -20.89
N ARG A 559 -10.82 6.41 -20.75
CA ARG A 559 -9.61 5.65 -20.43
C ARG A 559 -9.66 5.11 -19.01
N TYR A 560 -10.01 5.94 -18.03
CA TYR A 560 -9.85 5.58 -16.62
C TYR A 560 -11.05 4.87 -16.01
N VAL A 561 -12.28 5.17 -16.44
CA VAL A 561 -13.49 4.54 -15.88
C VAL A 561 -13.68 3.15 -16.49
N GLN A 562 -13.49 2.11 -15.68
CA GLN A 562 -13.53 0.71 -16.10
C GLN A 562 -14.43 -0.08 -15.14
N PHE A 563 -15.72 -0.19 -15.48
CA PHE A 563 -16.71 -0.95 -14.70
C PHE A 563 -16.75 -0.60 -13.20
N PRO A 564 -17.00 0.67 -12.81
CA PRO A 564 -17.00 1.07 -11.42
C PRO A 564 -18.13 0.45 -10.59
N GLU A 565 -17.89 0.28 -9.29
CA GLU A 565 -18.93 -0.11 -8.32
C GLU A 565 -19.96 1.00 -8.13
N VAL A 566 -19.49 2.25 -8.15
CA VAL A 566 -20.31 3.45 -8.05
C VAL A 566 -20.71 3.89 -9.46
N ARG A 567 -21.98 4.27 -9.65
CA ARG A 567 -22.48 4.73 -10.94
C ARG A 567 -21.82 6.05 -11.35
N VAL A 568 -21.22 6.07 -12.55
CA VAL A 568 -20.55 7.23 -13.14
C VAL A 568 -21.33 7.69 -14.38
N GLU A 569 -21.65 8.97 -14.45
CA GLU A 569 -22.39 9.60 -15.56
C GLU A 569 -21.55 10.76 -16.13
N TYR A 570 -21.48 10.86 -17.45
CA TYR A 570 -20.75 11.91 -18.16
C TYR A 570 -21.69 12.70 -19.06
N PHE A 571 -21.57 14.02 -19.00
CA PHE A 571 -22.30 15.00 -19.80
C PHE A 571 -21.29 15.92 -20.49
N GLY A 572 -21.26 15.93 -21.82
CA GLY A 572 -20.36 16.81 -22.57
C GLY A 572 -20.88 17.07 -23.98
N GLN A 573 -20.04 17.67 -24.82
CA GLN A 573 -20.38 17.93 -26.23
C GLN A 573 -20.66 16.63 -27.02
N GLU A 574 -20.09 15.52 -26.57
CA GLU A 574 -20.29 14.20 -27.16
C GLU A 574 -21.62 13.54 -26.76
N GLY A 575 -22.39 14.18 -25.87
CA GLY A 575 -23.66 13.67 -25.34
C GLY A 575 -23.55 13.09 -23.93
N HIS A 576 -24.65 12.43 -23.52
CA HIS A 576 -24.77 11.78 -22.21
C HIS A 576 -24.34 10.32 -22.29
N VAL A 577 -23.43 9.91 -21.40
CA VAL A 577 -22.94 8.53 -21.28
C VAL A 577 -23.07 8.08 -19.83
N VAL A 578 -23.70 6.93 -19.62
CA VAL A 578 -23.69 6.21 -18.35
C VAL A 578 -22.71 5.05 -18.49
N TYR A 579 -21.69 5.00 -17.64
CA TYR A 579 -20.71 3.92 -17.68
C TYR A 579 -21.29 2.67 -17.01
N PRO A 580 -21.17 1.49 -17.63
CA PRO A 580 -21.65 0.25 -17.05
C PRO A 580 -20.89 -0.05 -15.76
N THR A 581 -21.60 -0.54 -14.75
CA THR A 581 -21.04 -0.91 -13.46
C THR A 581 -20.48 -2.34 -13.48
N GLN A 582 -19.67 -2.67 -12.48
CA GLN A 582 -19.22 -4.06 -12.27
C GLN A 582 -20.41 -5.03 -12.14
N GLY A 583 -21.46 -4.64 -11.41
CA GLY A 583 -22.64 -5.50 -11.22
C GLY A 583 -23.36 -5.81 -12.54
N GLU A 584 -23.50 -4.80 -13.41
CA GLU A 584 -24.10 -4.97 -14.74
C GLU A 584 -23.25 -5.87 -15.65
N LEU A 585 -21.91 -5.71 -15.64
CA LEU A 585 -21.00 -6.60 -16.37
C LEU A 585 -21.15 -8.06 -15.90
N MET A 586 -21.10 -8.28 -14.58
CA MET A 586 -21.16 -9.63 -14.04
C MET A 586 -22.52 -10.29 -14.29
N ALA A 587 -23.62 -9.53 -14.24
CA ALA A 587 -24.95 -10.03 -14.59
C ALA A 587 -25.01 -10.56 -16.03
N GLU A 588 -24.44 -9.84 -17.02
CA GLU A 588 -24.38 -10.32 -18.40
C GLU A 588 -23.48 -11.57 -18.55
N VAL A 589 -22.31 -11.56 -17.89
CA VAL A 589 -21.35 -12.68 -17.94
C VAL A 589 -21.91 -13.94 -17.30
N HIS A 590 -22.64 -13.82 -16.18
CA HIS A 590 -23.31 -14.95 -15.54
C HIS A 590 -24.48 -15.46 -16.38
N ALA A 591 -25.23 -14.57 -17.05
CA ALA A 591 -26.32 -14.97 -17.96
C ALA A 591 -25.83 -15.80 -19.16
N LEU A 592 -24.59 -15.57 -19.62
CA LEU A 592 -23.95 -16.40 -20.64
C LEU A 592 -23.63 -17.83 -20.15
N ASN A 593 -23.55 -18.03 -18.84
CA ASN A 593 -23.19 -19.28 -18.20
C ASN A 593 -24.31 -19.82 -17.29
N PRO A 594 -25.46 -20.26 -17.85
CA PRO A 594 -26.64 -20.65 -17.05
C PRO A 594 -26.43 -21.89 -16.18
N GLY A 595 -25.33 -22.63 -16.38
CA GLY A 595 -24.96 -23.79 -15.55
C GLY A 595 -24.48 -23.43 -14.14
N GLY A 596 -24.15 -22.16 -13.89
CA GLY A 596 -23.63 -21.67 -12.61
C GLY A 596 -22.20 -22.14 -12.30
N VAL A 597 -21.77 -21.89 -11.06
CA VAL A 597 -20.38 -22.12 -10.57
C VAL A 597 -19.94 -23.58 -10.68
N GLU A 598 -20.85 -24.53 -10.56
CA GLU A 598 -20.57 -25.98 -10.56
C GLU A 598 -20.33 -26.57 -11.96
N GLN A 599 -20.63 -25.82 -13.03
CA GLN A 599 -20.47 -26.29 -14.40
C GLN A 599 -19.34 -25.50 -15.11
N PRO A 600 -18.62 -26.13 -16.06
CA PRO A 600 -17.64 -25.41 -16.86
C PRO A 600 -18.33 -24.28 -17.65
N PRO A 601 -17.61 -23.19 -17.95
CA PRO A 601 -18.14 -22.10 -18.77
C PRO A 601 -18.71 -22.62 -20.09
N LYS A 602 -19.87 -22.08 -20.48
CA LYS A 602 -20.59 -22.51 -21.68
C LYS A 602 -19.77 -22.18 -22.92
N GLU A 603 -19.67 -23.14 -23.83
CA GLU A 603 -19.04 -22.95 -25.13
C GLU A 603 -20.04 -22.34 -26.13
N HIS A 604 -19.68 -21.19 -26.69
CA HIS A 604 -20.39 -20.59 -27.81
C HIS A 604 -19.64 -20.97 -29.09
N SER A 605 -20.30 -21.62 -30.04
CA SER A 605 -19.66 -22.18 -31.23
C SER A 605 -20.03 -21.41 -32.49
N TRP A 606 -19.03 -21.08 -33.29
CA TRP A 606 -19.18 -20.49 -34.62
C TRP A 606 -18.43 -21.35 -35.64
N TYR A 607 -19.12 -21.77 -36.68
CA TYR A 607 -18.51 -22.57 -37.76
C TYR A 607 -18.25 -21.69 -38.96
N ILE A 608 -17.21 -22.01 -39.74
CA ILE A 608 -17.01 -21.35 -41.04
C ILE A 608 -18.23 -21.57 -41.94
N SER A 609 -18.49 -20.61 -42.82
CA SER A 609 -19.62 -20.69 -43.76
C SER A 609 -19.47 -21.88 -44.71
N ASP A 610 -20.59 -22.32 -45.31
CA ASP A 610 -20.56 -23.39 -46.32
C ASP A 610 -19.72 -22.99 -47.56
N GLU A 611 -19.71 -21.71 -47.92
CA GLU A 611 -18.88 -21.17 -49.00
C GLU A 611 -17.38 -21.26 -48.68
N GLU A 612 -16.99 -20.86 -47.46
CA GLU A 612 -15.61 -20.97 -46.99
C GLU A 612 -15.17 -22.42 -46.86
N PHE A 613 -16.04 -23.33 -46.42
CA PHE A 613 -15.71 -24.75 -46.33
C PHE A 613 -15.54 -25.36 -47.74
N ALA A 614 -16.38 -24.97 -48.69
CA ALA A 614 -16.21 -25.37 -50.08
C ALA A 614 -14.92 -24.80 -50.70
N ARG A 615 -14.49 -23.60 -50.28
CA ARG A 615 -13.18 -23.03 -50.66
C ARG A 615 -12.02 -23.83 -50.06
N LEU A 616 -12.08 -24.14 -48.76
CA LEU A 616 -11.07 -24.94 -48.06
C LEU A 616 -10.86 -26.30 -48.74
N LYS A 617 -11.94 -27.02 -49.06
CA LYS A 617 -11.87 -28.30 -49.78
C LYS A 617 -11.28 -28.19 -51.18
N ARG A 618 -11.43 -27.03 -51.84
CA ARG A 618 -10.91 -26.79 -53.19
C ARG A 618 -9.43 -26.41 -53.17
N GLU A 619 -9.01 -25.65 -52.17
CA GLU A 619 -7.62 -25.21 -51.99
C GLU A 619 -6.74 -26.33 -51.41
N HIS A 620 -7.32 -27.18 -50.55
CA HIS A 620 -6.67 -28.33 -49.91
C HIS A 620 -7.45 -29.64 -50.15
N PRO A 621 -7.49 -30.15 -51.40
CA PRO A 621 -8.16 -31.41 -51.71
C PRO A 621 -7.49 -32.63 -51.04
N GLU A 622 -6.26 -32.50 -50.55
CA GLU A 622 -5.53 -33.55 -49.83
C GLU A 622 -6.09 -33.82 -48.44
N ILE A 623 -6.86 -32.88 -47.87
CA ILE A 623 -7.47 -33.05 -46.55
C ILE A 623 -8.84 -33.70 -46.74
N VAL A 624 -8.99 -34.92 -46.21
CA VAL A 624 -10.25 -35.67 -46.22
C VAL A 624 -10.98 -35.41 -44.91
N TRP A 625 -12.22 -34.92 -45.02
CA TRP A 625 -13.06 -34.53 -43.89
C TRP A 625 -14.07 -35.64 -43.58
N GLU A 626 -14.07 -36.16 -42.35
CA GLU A 626 -15.05 -37.17 -41.94
C GLU A 626 -16.42 -36.53 -41.69
N ASN A 627 -17.49 -37.14 -42.25
CA ASN A 627 -18.88 -36.72 -42.08
C ASN A 627 -19.17 -35.25 -42.46
N ASP A 628 -18.34 -34.63 -43.31
CA ASP A 628 -18.47 -33.22 -43.71
C ASP A 628 -18.55 -32.22 -42.54
N GLN A 629 -17.89 -32.53 -41.42
CA GLN A 629 -17.84 -31.62 -40.28
C GLN A 629 -16.98 -30.39 -40.58
N ARG A 630 -17.58 -29.21 -40.42
CA ARG A 630 -16.91 -27.91 -40.61
C ARG A 630 -16.02 -27.59 -39.41
N PRO A 631 -14.82 -27.02 -39.62
CA PRO A 631 -14.06 -26.43 -38.54
C PRO A 631 -14.74 -25.15 -38.03
N GLY A 632 -14.44 -24.79 -36.79
CA GLY A 632 -15.05 -23.64 -36.15
C GLY A 632 -14.25 -23.13 -34.96
N ILE A 633 -14.81 -22.12 -34.29
CA ILE A 633 -14.25 -21.47 -33.11
C ILE A 633 -15.25 -21.64 -31.97
N ALA A 634 -14.78 -22.11 -30.83
CA ALA A 634 -15.54 -22.17 -29.59
C ALA A 634 -15.04 -21.08 -28.64
N VAL A 635 -15.87 -20.13 -28.24
CA VAL A 635 -15.50 -19.07 -27.28
C VAL A 635 -16.17 -19.34 -25.94
N LYS A 636 -15.40 -19.18 -24.87
CA LYS A 636 -15.82 -19.26 -23.47
C LYS A 636 -15.70 -17.89 -22.83
N TYR A 637 -16.75 -17.49 -22.13
CA TYR A 637 -16.78 -16.29 -21.31
C TYR A 637 -16.64 -16.71 -19.86
N CYS A 638 -15.40 -16.77 -19.39
CA CYS A 638 -15.04 -17.31 -18.08
C CYS A 638 -15.27 -16.25 -16.98
N PRO A 639 -16.26 -16.41 -16.09
CA PRO A 639 -16.50 -15.46 -15.00
C PRO A 639 -15.39 -15.59 -13.95
N LEU A 640 -14.66 -14.50 -13.68
CA LEU A 640 -13.49 -14.55 -12.82
C LEU A 640 -13.84 -14.71 -11.34
N ASP A 641 -15.01 -14.22 -10.92
CA ASP A 641 -15.56 -14.37 -9.57
C ASP A 641 -15.94 -15.82 -9.24
N TRP A 642 -16.18 -16.66 -10.25
CA TRP A 642 -16.39 -18.11 -10.06
C TRP A 642 -15.08 -18.89 -10.06
N MET A 643 -14.05 -18.34 -10.70
CA MET A 643 -12.77 -19.04 -10.90
C MET A 643 -11.74 -18.69 -9.84
N ALA A 644 -11.75 -17.47 -9.32
CA ALA A 644 -10.87 -16.99 -8.27
C ALA A 644 -11.38 -17.48 -6.90
N PRO A 645 -10.50 -17.87 -5.97
CA PRO A 645 -10.88 -17.95 -4.57
C PRO A 645 -11.21 -16.57 -3.99
N GLY A 646 -12.19 -16.50 -3.10
CA GLY A 646 -12.61 -15.28 -2.40
C GLY A 646 -13.57 -14.39 -3.21
N ASP A 647 -13.81 -13.17 -2.72
CA ASP A 647 -14.78 -12.20 -3.25
C ASP A 647 -14.14 -10.91 -3.78
N GLN A 648 -12.81 -10.85 -3.83
CA GLN A 648 -12.03 -9.65 -4.15
C GLN A 648 -11.62 -9.55 -5.63
N VAL A 649 -11.97 -10.56 -6.43
CA VAL A 649 -11.72 -10.60 -7.87
C VAL A 649 -13.01 -10.85 -8.62
N SER A 650 -13.27 -10.04 -9.64
CA SER A 650 -14.37 -10.25 -10.57
C SER A 650 -13.98 -9.87 -12.00
N GLY A 651 -14.94 -9.90 -12.91
CA GLY A 651 -14.74 -9.65 -14.34
C GLY A 651 -14.79 -10.93 -15.16
N VAL A 652 -14.17 -10.90 -16.33
CA VAL A 652 -14.33 -11.95 -17.35
C VAL A 652 -13.05 -12.15 -18.16
N ALA A 653 -12.67 -13.41 -18.36
CA ALA A 653 -11.67 -13.81 -19.34
C ALA A 653 -12.36 -14.44 -20.56
N VAL A 654 -12.02 -13.98 -21.76
CA VAL A 654 -12.55 -14.49 -23.02
C VAL A 654 -11.49 -15.35 -23.69
N ILE A 655 -11.75 -16.65 -23.76
CA ILE A 655 -10.83 -17.65 -24.30
C ILE A 655 -11.50 -18.35 -25.48
N ALA A 656 -10.79 -18.47 -26.59
CA ALA A 656 -11.25 -19.17 -27.78
C ALA A 656 -10.41 -20.42 -28.05
N ASP A 657 -11.10 -21.52 -28.32
CA ASP A 657 -10.53 -22.79 -28.74
C ASP A 657 -10.97 -23.10 -30.18
N VAL A 658 -10.18 -23.92 -30.90
CA VAL A 658 -10.62 -24.43 -32.22
C VAL A 658 -11.52 -25.65 -32.03
N ILE A 659 -12.68 -25.63 -32.70
CA ILE A 659 -13.49 -26.81 -32.93
C ILE A 659 -12.84 -27.60 -34.07
N LYS A 660 -12.09 -28.65 -33.69
CA LYS A 660 -11.34 -29.50 -34.62
C LYS A 660 -12.23 -30.64 -35.14
N PRO A 661 -12.61 -30.64 -36.43
CA PRO A 661 -13.32 -31.76 -37.02
C PRO A 661 -12.34 -32.93 -37.24
N LYS A 662 -12.88 -34.14 -37.31
CA LYS A 662 -12.06 -35.30 -37.69
C LYS A 662 -11.68 -35.21 -39.17
N CYS A 663 -10.38 -35.27 -39.44
CA CYS A 663 -9.84 -35.25 -40.78
C CYS A 663 -8.50 -36.00 -40.83
N HIS A 664 -8.10 -36.41 -42.02
CA HIS A 664 -6.81 -37.02 -42.29
C HIS A 664 -6.28 -36.56 -43.65
N ILE A 665 -4.99 -36.73 -43.88
CA ILE A 665 -4.32 -36.37 -45.13
C ILE A 665 -4.31 -37.59 -46.05
N GLN A 666 -4.75 -37.42 -47.29
CA GLN A 666 -4.65 -38.42 -48.35
C GLN A 666 -3.90 -37.82 -49.55
N SER A 667 -2.61 -38.14 -49.68
CA SER A 667 -1.74 -37.64 -50.74
C SER A 667 -0.56 -38.57 -50.99
N ASP A 668 -0.15 -38.74 -52.25
CA ASP A 668 1.05 -39.51 -52.62
C ASP A 668 2.36 -38.76 -52.34
N LEU A 669 2.27 -37.45 -52.02
CA LEU A 669 3.44 -36.56 -51.80
C LEU A 669 3.74 -36.35 -50.30
N ILE A 670 2.70 -36.37 -49.47
CA ILE A 670 2.78 -36.04 -48.03
C ILE A 670 2.84 -37.33 -47.25
N ASP A 671 3.81 -37.44 -46.34
CA ASP A 671 3.96 -38.64 -45.51
C ASP A 671 2.90 -38.72 -44.40
N GLU A 672 2.68 -39.94 -43.89
CA GLU A 672 1.71 -40.25 -42.83
C GLU A 672 2.02 -39.59 -41.47
N SER A 673 3.24 -39.08 -41.26
CA SER A 673 3.62 -38.40 -40.02
C SER A 673 3.32 -36.90 -40.03
N SER A 674 2.87 -36.37 -41.18
CA SER A 674 2.35 -35.00 -41.28
C SER A 674 0.91 -34.94 -40.76
N SER A 675 0.49 -33.79 -40.22
CA SER A 675 -0.85 -33.64 -39.62
C SER A 675 -1.52 -32.33 -39.97
N VAL A 676 -2.86 -32.33 -40.00
CA VAL A 676 -3.64 -31.11 -40.18
C VAL A 676 -3.59 -30.32 -38.87
N VAL A 677 -3.11 -29.08 -38.94
CA VAL A 677 -3.02 -28.20 -37.79
C VAL A 677 -4.05 -27.10 -37.91
N PHE A 678 -4.71 -26.86 -36.79
CA PHE A 678 -5.64 -25.76 -36.61
C PHE A 678 -5.05 -24.81 -35.58
N SER A 679 -4.98 -23.53 -35.92
CA SER A 679 -4.52 -22.49 -35.00
C SER A 679 -5.43 -21.26 -35.04
N LEU A 680 -5.41 -20.52 -33.93
CA LEU A 680 -6.13 -19.27 -33.79
C LEU A 680 -5.14 -18.14 -33.59
N SER A 681 -5.43 -17.03 -34.24
CA SER A 681 -4.77 -15.76 -33.98
C SER A 681 -5.80 -14.67 -34.10
N TYR A 682 -5.67 -13.61 -33.32
CA TYR A 682 -6.57 -12.46 -33.42
C TYR A 682 -5.80 -11.29 -33.98
N LYS A 683 -6.37 -10.67 -35.02
CA LYS A 683 -5.85 -9.47 -35.67
C LYS A 683 -6.52 -8.26 -35.06
N SER A 684 -5.77 -7.52 -34.24
CA SER A 684 -6.30 -6.36 -33.49
C SER A 684 -6.60 -5.17 -34.38
N ASP A 685 -5.80 -4.93 -35.40
CA ASP A 685 -6.02 -3.89 -36.41
C ASP A 685 -7.32 -4.09 -37.21
N GLU A 686 -7.70 -5.34 -37.47
CA GLU A 686 -8.90 -5.68 -38.23
C GLU A 686 -10.12 -6.04 -37.35
N ARG A 687 -9.97 -6.10 -36.03
CA ARG A 687 -10.96 -6.67 -35.08
C ARG A 687 -11.54 -8.01 -35.54
N LYS A 688 -10.67 -8.94 -35.93
CA LYS A 688 -11.10 -10.26 -36.42
C LYS A 688 -10.31 -11.38 -35.77
N MET A 689 -10.99 -12.46 -35.46
CA MET A 689 -10.37 -13.72 -35.12
C MET A 689 -10.10 -14.52 -36.40
N ARG A 690 -8.85 -14.90 -36.61
CA ARG A 690 -8.37 -15.68 -37.74
C ARG A 690 -8.24 -17.14 -37.33
N LEU A 691 -9.05 -17.99 -37.94
CA LEU A 691 -8.89 -19.44 -37.95
C LEU A 691 -7.97 -19.83 -39.10
N VAL A 692 -6.86 -20.48 -38.76
CA VAL A 692 -5.88 -20.96 -39.73
C VAL A 692 -5.93 -22.48 -39.77
N VAL A 693 -6.11 -23.03 -40.98
CA VAL A 693 -6.05 -24.47 -41.26
C VAL A 693 -4.86 -24.71 -42.18
N GLY A 694 -3.88 -25.46 -41.69
CA GLY A 694 -2.66 -25.77 -42.43
C GLY A 694 -2.24 -27.22 -42.25
N ILE A 695 -1.07 -27.57 -42.78
CA ILE A 695 -0.46 -28.89 -42.60
C ILE A 695 0.91 -28.68 -41.95
N ASP A 696 1.11 -29.31 -40.80
CA ASP A 696 2.42 -29.44 -40.17
C ASP A 696 3.13 -30.64 -40.78
N PHE A 697 4.20 -30.35 -41.53
CA PHE A 697 4.93 -31.34 -42.29
C PHE A 697 5.97 -32.05 -41.42
N SER A 698 6.21 -33.33 -41.70
CA SER A 698 7.31 -34.03 -41.05
C SER A 698 8.67 -33.38 -41.39
N ARG A 699 9.61 -33.43 -40.44
CA ARG A 699 10.99 -32.97 -40.67
C ARG A 699 11.63 -33.65 -41.88
N GLU A 700 11.32 -34.92 -42.11
CA GLU A 700 11.88 -35.70 -43.21
C GLU A 700 11.40 -35.18 -44.57
N LEU A 701 10.10 -34.85 -44.69
CA LEU A 701 9.54 -34.24 -45.90
C LEU A 701 10.05 -32.83 -46.11
N GLU A 702 10.15 -32.02 -45.06
CA GLU A 702 10.73 -30.67 -45.16
C GLU A 702 12.18 -30.71 -45.69
N GLU A 703 13.00 -31.62 -45.19
CA GLU A 703 14.38 -31.80 -45.67
C GLU A 703 14.44 -32.32 -47.12
N LYS A 704 13.57 -33.28 -47.48
CA LYS A 704 13.42 -33.77 -48.86
C LYS A 704 13.04 -32.64 -49.82
N MET A 705 12.05 -31.83 -49.47
CA MET A 705 11.58 -30.71 -50.31
C MET A 705 12.59 -29.56 -50.37
N LYS A 706 13.33 -29.30 -49.28
CA LYS A 706 14.46 -28.36 -49.30
C LYS A 706 15.56 -28.80 -50.27
N THR A 707 15.90 -30.09 -50.25
CA THR A 707 16.91 -30.66 -51.16
C THR A 707 16.43 -30.65 -52.62
N LEU A 708 15.14 -30.95 -52.85
CA LEU A 708 14.52 -30.86 -54.16
C LEU A 708 14.54 -29.42 -54.70
N ARG A 709 14.19 -28.43 -53.87
CA ARG A 709 14.23 -27.00 -54.22
C ARG A 709 15.62 -26.55 -54.63
N GLN A 710 16.64 -26.90 -53.85
CA GLN A 710 18.05 -26.60 -54.17
C GLN A 710 18.48 -27.26 -55.49
N THR A 711 18.02 -28.49 -55.75
CA THR A 711 18.30 -29.19 -57.01
C THR A 711 17.65 -28.51 -58.20
N VAL A 712 16.38 -28.09 -58.09
CA VAL A 712 15.65 -27.35 -59.13
C VAL A 712 16.30 -25.99 -59.41
N GLU A 713 16.75 -25.27 -58.38
CA GLU A 713 17.48 -24.01 -58.53
C GLU A 713 18.85 -24.19 -59.18
N ARG A 714 19.60 -25.23 -58.79
CA ARG A 714 20.89 -25.56 -59.41
C ARG A 714 20.74 -25.85 -60.90
N VAL A 715 19.78 -26.72 -61.27
CA VAL A 715 19.50 -27.05 -62.68
C VAL A 715 19.08 -25.81 -63.48
N ARG A 716 18.37 -24.85 -62.86
CA ARG A 716 18.01 -23.57 -63.50
C ARG A 716 19.23 -22.66 -63.75
N MET A 717 20.23 -22.69 -62.87
CA MET A 717 21.42 -21.83 -62.92
C MET A 717 22.58 -22.42 -63.75
N GLU A 718 22.55 -23.71 -64.08
CA GLU A 718 23.58 -24.34 -64.89
C GLU A 718 23.66 -23.76 -66.31
N ARG A 719 24.88 -23.46 -66.79
CA ARG A 719 25.15 -22.88 -68.11
C ARG A 719 24.56 -23.71 -69.27
N LYS A 720 24.50 -25.04 -69.10
CA LYS A 720 23.85 -26.00 -70.01
C LYS A 720 22.34 -25.81 -70.11
N HIS A 721 21.67 -25.27 -69.08
CA HIS A 721 20.23 -25.03 -69.10
C HIS A 721 19.82 -23.95 -70.12
N MET A 722 20.65 -22.91 -70.32
CA MET A 722 20.41 -21.90 -71.37
C MET A 722 20.54 -22.51 -72.77
N MET A 723 21.59 -23.32 -72.99
CA MET A 723 21.78 -24.10 -74.22
C MET A 723 20.58 -25.00 -74.49
N TYR A 724 20.17 -25.81 -73.50
CA TYR A 724 19.02 -26.71 -73.63
C TYR A 724 17.72 -25.95 -73.91
N ARG A 725 17.49 -24.79 -73.29
CA ARG A 725 16.31 -23.94 -73.56
C ARG A 725 16.32 -23.41 -74.99
N GLU A 726 17.46 -22.99 -75.50
CA GLU A 726 17.60 -22.50 -76.86
C GLU A 726 17.44 -23.63 -77.90
N LEU A 727 18.04 -24.80 -77.64
CA LEU A 727 17.84 -26.03 -78.42
C LEU A 727 16.37 -26.45 -78.44
N LEU A 728 15.70 -26.52 -77.29
CA LEU A 728 14.29 -26.93 -77.21
C LEU A 728 13.33 -26.01 -77.98
N ASN A 729 13.65 -24.71 -78.06
CA ASN A 729 12.83 -23.72 -78.76
C ASN A 729 13.10 -23.67 -80.26
N LYS A 730 14.37 -23.74 -80.68
CA LYS A 730 14.79 -23.43 -82.06
C LYS A 730 15.13 -24.69 -82.87
N TYR A 731 15.65 -25.77 -82.28
CA TYR A 731 16.03 -26.99 -83.00
C TYR A 731 14.90 -27.59 -83.87
N PRO A 732 13.63 -27.70 -83.42
CA PRO A 732 12.55 -28.23 -84.27
C PRO A 732 12.34 -27.48 -85.59
N ARG A 733 12.73 -26.19 -85.66
CA ARG A 733 12.56 -25.33 -86.83
C ARG A 733 13.86 -25.16 -87.64
N TYR A 734 15.02 -25.25 -86.99
CA TYR A 734 16.30 -24.86 -87.58
C TYR A 734 17.36 -25.98 -87.63
N HIS A 735 17.03 -27.22 -87.26
CA HIS A 735 17.99 -28.36 -87.26
C HIS A 735 18.67 -28.68 -88.60
N GLY A 736 18.20 -28.12 -89.72
CA GLY A 736 18.84 -28.23 -91.04
C GLY A 736 19.49 -26.92 -91.55
N ASP A 737 19.49 -25.85 -90.75
CA ASP A 737 20.09 -24.55 -91.09
C ASP A 737 21.53 -24.50 -90.60
N THR A 738 22.49 -24.60 -91.53
CA THR A 738 23.92 -24.61 -91.25
C THR A 738 24.41 -23.37 -90.48
N ARG A 739 23.82 -22.18 -90.71
CA ARG A 739 24.21 -20.97 -89.96
C ARG A 739 23.78 -21.05 -88.51
N TRP A 740 22.59 -21.57 -88.25
CA TRP A 740 22.08 -21.70 -86.89
C TRP A 740 22.80 -22.80 -86.10
N CYS A 741 23.08 -23.94 -86.73
CA CYS A 741 23.83 -25.03 -86.10
C CYS A 741 25.27 -24.61 -85.75
N GLN A 742 25.98 -23.90 -86.64
CA GLN A 742 27.29 -23.29 -86.34
C GLN A 742 27.23 -22.26 -85.21
N TYR A 743 26.18 -21.43 -85.17
CA TYR A 743 25.97 -20.45 -84.09
C TYR A 743 25.79 -21.14 -82.72
N ILE A 744 24.96 -22.18 -82.64
CA ILE A 744 24.73 -22.94 -81.39
C ILE A 744 26.01 -23.65 -80.94
N ALA A 745 26.69 -24.33 -81.88
CA ALA A 745 27.95 -25.04 -81.63
C ALA A 745 29.03 -24.08 -81.06
N GLY A 746 29.19 -22.91 -81.68
CA GLY A 746 30.15 -21.90 -81.23
C GLY A 746 29.75 -21.18 -79.93
N SER A 747 28.46 -20.94 -79.70
CA SER A 747 27.99 -20.22 -78.50
C SER A 747 28.08 -21.06 -77.21
N TYR A 748 28.04 -22.40 -77.33
CA TYR A 748 28.02 -23.32 -76.20
C TYR A 748 29.15 -24.35 -76.20
N GLU A 749 30.14 -24.21 -77.10
CA GLU A 749 31.35 -25.05 -77.18
C GLU A 749 31.05 -26.56 -77.36
N ILE A 750 30.11 -26.89 -78.26
CA ILE A 750 29.78 -28.27 -78.63
C ILE A 750 30.00 -28.51 -80.12
N GLU A 751 30.26 -29.74 -80.53
CA GLU A 751 30.40 -30.07 -81.95
C GLU A 751 29.03 -30.12 -82.65
N GLU A 752 28.98 -29.75 -83.94
CA GLU A 752 27.72 -29.68 -84.71
C GLU A 752 27.01 -31.06 -84.78
N ALA A 753 27.79 -32.14 -84.79
CA ALA A 753 27.31 -33.53 -84.78
C ALA A 753 26.66 -33.95 -83.44
N GLU A 754 26.94 -33.24 -82.34
CA GLU A 754 26.42 -33.54 -81.00
C GLU A 754 25.07 -32.86 -80.74
N ILE A 755 24.70 -31.86 -81.54
CA ILE A 755 23.46 -31.08 -81.39
C ILE A 755 22.19 -31.97 -81.29
N PRO A 756 21.99 -33.02 -82.12
CA PRO A 756 20.84 -33.90 -81.99
C PRO A 756 20.80 -34.64 -80.65
N GLN A 757 21.96 -35.12 -80.17
CA GLN A 757 22.06 -35.81 -78.88
C GLN A 757 21.79 -34.84 -77.73
N CYS A 758 22.37 -33.64 -77.76
CA CYS A 758 22.09 -32.59 -76.77
C CYS A 758 20.62 -32.16 -76.77
N TYR A 759 19.92 -32.15 -77.91
CA TYR A 759 18.49 -31.87 -77.97
C TYR A 759 17.63 -33.00 -77.36
N HIS A 760 17.99 -34.27 -77.59
CA HIS A 760 17.33 -35.41 -76.93
C HIS A 760 17.56 -35.40 -75.42
N GLU A 761 18.78 -35.09 -74.99
CA GLU A 761 19.12 -34.90 -73.58
C GLU A 761 18.36 -33.71 -72.97
N ALA A 762 18.27 -32.58 -73.69
CA ALA A 762 17.46 -31.44 -73.29
C ALA A 762 15.99 -31.80 -73.08
N LYS A 763 15.41 -32.64 -73.95
CA LYS A 763 14.03 -33.14 -73.79
C LYS A 763 13.86 -34.00 -72.54
N ARG A 764 14.83 -34.88 -72.25
CA ARG A 764 14.82 -35.72 -71.05
C ARG A 764 14.90 -34.85 -69.79
N ILE A 765 15.88 -33.95 -69.73
CA ILE A 765 16.06 -33.04 -68.58
C ILE A 765 14.86 -32.11 -68.41
N LYS A 766 14.23 -31.62 -69.50
CA LYS A 766 13.00 -30.83 -69.42
C LYS A 766 11.85 -31.60 -68.79
N LYS A 767 11.72 -32.90 -69.11
CA LYS A 767 10.70 -33.76 -68.54
C LYS A 767 10.94 -34.00 -67.05
N GLU A 768 12.16 -34.40 -66.67
CA GLU A 768 12.55 -34.61 -65.27
C GLU A 768 12.44 -33.33 -64.44
N TYR A 769 12.89 -32.19 -64.99
CA TYR A 769 12.72 -30.88 -64.37
C TYR A 769 11.25 -30.49 -64.21
N GLY A 770 10.41 -30.80 -65.22
CA GLY A 770 8.96 -30.61 -65.16
C GLY A 770 8.33 -31.39 -64.02
N GLU A 771 8.65 -32.68 -63.89
CA GLU A 771 8.15 -33.56 -62.82
C GLU A 771 8.62 -33.11 -61.41
N MET A 772 9.89 -32.72 -61.27
CA MET A 772 10.42 -32.17 -60.01
C MET A 772 9.76 -30.85 -59.62
N ARG A 773 9.54 -29.97 -60.61
CA ARG A 773 8.91 -28.68 -60.39
C ARG A 773 7.43 -28.82 -60.07
N GLU A 774 6.73 -29.75 -60.71
CA GLU A 774 5.33 -30.06 -60.41
C GLU A 774 5.17 -30.55 -58.95
N LYS A 775 6.05 -31.43 -58.48
CA LYS A 775 6.08 -31.84 -57.06
C LYS A 775 6.31 -30.67 -56.11
N LEU A 776 7.23 -29.76 -56.45
CA LEU A 776 7.51 -28.57 -55.64
C LEU A 776 6.34 -27.58 -55.66
N ASP A 777 5.70 -27.37 -56.81
CA ASP A 777 4.54 -26.48 -56.96
C ASP A 777 3.33 -27.02 -56.16
N VAL A 778 3.12 -28.35 -56.15
CA VAL A 778 2.11 -28.99 -55.29
C VAL A 778 2.45 -28.80 -53.81
N TYR A 779 3.69 -29.06 -53.39
CA TYR A 779 4.13 -28.82 -52.00
C TYR A 779 3.93 -27.36 -51.58
N GLU A 780 4.31 -26.39 -52.42
CA GLU A 780 4.17 -24.97 -52.13
C GLU A 780 2.71 -24.50 -52.11
N ARG A 781 1.83 -25.13 -52.90
CA ARG A 781 0.39 -24.91 -52.80
C ARG A 781 -0.13 -25.40 -51.45
N VAL A 782 0.16 -26.66 -51.10
CA VAL A 782 -0.34 -27.30 -49.87
C VAL A 782 0.21 -26.62 -48.61
N ARG A 783 1.43 -26.07 -48.69
CA ARG A 783 2.06 -25.31 -47.61
C ARG A 783 1.38 -23.96 -47.34
N ARG A 784 0.57 -23.43 -48.25
CA ARG A 784 -0.18 -22.20 -47.98
C ARG A 784 -1.30 -22.52 -47.01
N ASP A 785 -1.36 -21.81 -45.90
CA ASP A 785 -2.45 -22.00 -44.96
C ASP A 785 -3.77 -21.45 -45.54
N PHE A 786 -4.87 -22.14 -45.24
CA PHE A 786 -6.21 -21.58 -45.42
C PHE A 786 -6.55 -20.69 -44.22
N GLU A 787 -7.09 -19.51 -44.51
CA GLU A 787 -7.53 -18.56 -43.48
C GLU A 787 -9.02 -18.26 -43.60
N ALA A 788 -9.73 -18.39 -42.49
CA ALA A 788 -11.10 -17.89 -42.32
C ALA A 788 -11.14 -16.88 -41.16
N TYR A 789 -12.07 -15.94 -41.24
CA TYR A 789 -12.14 -14.82 -40.30
C TYR A 789 -13.53 -14.71 -39.70
N ILE A 790 -13.60 -14.58 -38.38
CA ILE A 790 -14.83 -14.25 -37.65
C ILE A 790 -14.65 -12.83 -37.09
N SER A 791 -15.62 -11.95 -37.38
CA SER A 791 -15.54 -10.58 -36.89
C SER A 791 -15.74 -10.53 -35.37
N TYR A 792 -15.07 -9.59 -34.69
CA TYR A 792 -15.26 -9.41 -33.26
C TYR A 792 -16.72 -9.09 -32.91
N THR A 793 -17.42 -8.34 -33.76
CA THR A 793 -18.85 -8.03 -33.62
C THR A 793 -19.72 -9.30 -33.60
N GLU A 794 -19.38 -10.32 -34.37
CA GLU A 794 -20.08 -11.61 -34.34
C GLU A 794 -19.78 -12.40 -33.05
N LEU A 795 -18.55 -12.28 -32.52
CA LEU A 795 -18.18 -12.89 -31.25
C LEU A 795 -18.89 -12.19 -30.09
N SER A 796 -18.86 -10.86 -30.04
CA SER A 796 -19.46 -10.03 -28.99
C SER A 796 -20.98 -9.91 -29.08
N ALA A 797 -21.63 -10.46 -30.12
CA ALA A 797 -23.08 -10.49 -30.22
C ALA A 797 -23.77 -11.14 -29.00
N ALA A 798 -23.05 -12.02 -28.28
CA ALA A 798 -23.53 -12.67 -27.07
C ALA A 798 -23.53 -11.75 -25.83
N CYS A 799 -22.61 -10.78 -25.74
CA CYS A 799 -22.53 -9.83 -24.61
C CYS A 799 -22.04 -8.47 -25.13
N GLN A 800 -22.95 -7.49 -25.12
CA GLN A 800 -22.69 -6.18 -25.70
C GLN A 800 -21.66 -5.39 -24.91
N LEU A 801 -21.57 -5.61 -23.59
CA LEU A 801 -20.59 -4.95 -22.73
C LEU A 801 -19.14 -5.36 -23.04
N LEU A 802 -18.94 -6.50 -23.70
CA LEU A 802 -17.60 -6.89 -24.17
C LEU A 802 -17.14 -6.06 -25.37
N ASN A 803 -18.02 -5.31 -26.06
CA ASN A 803 -17.58 -4.30 -27.03
C ASN A 803 -16.71 -3.20 -26.40
N HIS A 804 -16.70 -3.07 -25.07
CA HIS A 804 -15.81 -2.19 -24.31
C HIS A 804 -14.42 -2.80 -24.06
N LEU A 805 -14.18 -4.09 -24.38
CA LEU A 805 -12.82 -4.62 -24.43
C LEU A 805 -12.03 -3.79 -25.45
N PRO A 806 -10.93 -3.17 -25.02
CA PRO A 806 -10.32 -2.13 -25.83
C PRO A 806 -9.53 -2.66 -27.04
N ASP A 807 -9.53 -1.89 -28.13
CA ASP A 807 -8.40 -1.81 -29.09
C ASP A 807 -7.34 -0.81 -28.57
N CYS A 808 -7.05 -0.82 -27.28
CA CYS A 808 -6.24 0.22 -26.64
C CYS A 808 -4.79 0.07 -27.07
N LEU A 809 -4.43 0.60 -28.25
CA LEU A 809 -3.09 1.05 -28.65
C LEU A 809 -3.02 1.91 -29.89
N GLN A 810 -4.09 2.07 -30.69
CA GLN A 810 -3.95 2.95 -31.87
C GLN A 810 -3.94 4.45 -31.56
N LYS A 811 -4.25 4.87 -30.33
CA LYS A 811 -4.33 6.30 -29.97
C LYS A 811 -3.19 6.84 -29.08
N SER A 812 -2.30 6.01 -28.52
CA SER A 812 -1.25 6.48 -27.59
C SER A 812 0.13 6.73 -28.21
N GLY A 813 0.29 6.61 -29.54
CA GLY A 813 1.58 6.82 -30.19
C GLY A 813 2.69 5.81 -29.83
N GLN A 814 2.41 4.85 -28.94
CA GLN A 814 3.29 3.73 -28.65
C GLN A 814 3.07 2.60 -29.67
N LYS A 815 4.17 2.14 -30.29
CA LYS A 815 4.16 0.96 -31.16
C LYS A 815 3.93 -0.30 -30.32
N SER A 816 2.87 -1.03 -30.65
CA SER A 816 2.60 -2.44 -30.34
C SER A 816 2.79 -2.90 -28.88
N ILE A 817 1.72 -2.89 -28.10
CA ILE A 817 1.60 -3.82 -26.96
C ILE A 817 0.51 -4.83 -27.34
N GLU A 818 0.81 -6.11 -27.51
CA GLU A 818 -0.23 -7.10 -27.91
C GLU A 818 -1.23 -7.43 -26.77
N SER A 819 -1.34 -6.60 -25.73
CA SER A 819 -2.14 -6.87 -24.53
C SER A 819 -3.60 -6.46 -24.71
N ARG A 820 -4.51 -7.42 -24.46
CA ARG A 820 -5.97 -7.27 -24.60
C ARG A 820 -6.65 -7.36 -23.23
N SER A 821 -5.97 -6.82 -22.22
CA SER A 821 -6.33 -6.95 -20.82
C SER A 821 -6.57 -5.57 -20.23
N VAL A 822 -7.64 -5.45 -19.48
CA VAL A 822 -7.93 -4.30 -18.62
C VAL A 822 -7.87 -4.79 -17.20
N VAL A 823 -6.99 -4.21 -16.39
CA VAL A 823 -6.98 -4.42 -14.95
C VAL A 823 -7.43 -3.12 -14.30
N ALA A 824 -8.52 -3.19 -13.56
CA ALA A 824 -9.05 -2.04 -12.84
C ALA A 824 -9.14 -2.35 -11.35
N PHE A 825 -8.83 -1.36 -10.52
CA PHE A 825 -9.03 -1.44 -9.08
C PHE A 825 -10.19 -0.53 -8.67
N ASN A 826 -11.24 -1.12 -8.08
CA ASN A 826 -12.48 -0.44 -7.70
C ASN A 826 -13.06 0.46 -8.81
N GLY A 827 -13.02 -0.01 -10.06
CA GLY A 827 -13.57 0.73 -11.20
C GLY A 827 -12.63 1.66 -11.94
N ILE A 828 -11.39 1.78 -11.49
CA ILE A 828 -10.40 2.70 -12.07
C ILE A 828 -9.26 1.90 -12.68
N LEU A 829 -8.91 2.22 -13.92
CA LEU A 829 -7.81 1.59 -14.64
C LEU A 829 -6.51 1.65 -13.83
N ALA A 830 -5.90 0.47 -13.62
CA ALA A 830 -4.64 0.30 -12.92
C ALA A 830 -3.54 -0.31 -13.83
N ASP A 831 -3.92 -1.17 -14.78
CA ASP A 831 -3.00 -1.79 -15.73
C ASP A 831 -3.69 -2.12 -17.06
N GLN A 832 -2.92 -2.10 -18.15
CA GLN A 832 -3.34 -2.59 -19.47
C GLN A 832 -2.40 -3.66 -20.05
N SER A 833 -1.40 -4.08 -19.29
CA SER A 833 -0.45 -5.13 -19.65
C SER A 833 -1.05 -6.53 -19.48
N GLN A 834 -0.34 -7.55 -19.95
CA GLN A 834 -0.72 -8.95 -19.75
C GLN A 834 -0.38 -9.42 -18.33
N LEU A 835 -1.05 -8.88 -17.30
CA LEU A 835 -0.75 -9.14 -15.88
C LEU A 835 -0.71 -10.64 -15.50
N LEU A 836 -1.50 -11.49 -16.18
CA LEU A 836 -1.51 -12.94 -15.95
C LEU A 836 -0.58 -13.73 -16.90
N GLY A 837 0.04 -13.09 -17.89
CA GLY A 837 0.91 -13.74 -18.90
C GLY A 837 0.21 -14.00 -20.25
N LYS A 838 0.66 -15.02 -20.99
CA LYS A 838 0.14 -15.39 -22.32
C LYS A 838 -0.56 -16.76 -22.34
N VAL A 839 -1.65 -16.86 -23.12
CA VAL A 839 -2.39 -18.10 -23.43
C VAL A 839 -2.69 -18.14 -24.94
N ASP A 840 -2.59 -19.34 -25.54
CA ASP A 840 -3.02 -19.58 -26.92
C ASP A 840 -4.54 -19.44 -27.03
N GLY A 841 -5.03 -18.69 -28.04
CA GLY A 841 -6.46 -18.45 -28.18
C GLY A 841 -7.04 -17.41 -27.21
N PHE A 842 -6.20 -16.69 -26.45
CA PHE A 842 -6.64 -15.57 -25.61
C PHE A 842 -7.23 -14.43 -26.45
N VAL A 843 -8.50 -14.12 -26.21
CA VAL A 843 -9.21 -13.03 -26.91
C VAL A 843 -9.08 -11.73 -26.11
N GLY A 844 -9.26 -11.76 -24.80
CA GLY A 844 -9.11 -10.60 -23.92
C GLY A 844 -9.57 -10.87 -22.49
N MET A 845 -9.35 -9.91 -21.59
CA MET A 845 -9.75 -10.02 -20.19
C MET A 845 -10.08 -8.67 -19.59
N ILE A 846 -11.14 -8.63 -18.78
CA ILE A 846 -11.41 -7.55 -17.83
C ILE A 846 -11.22 -8.17 -16.44
N LEU A 847 -10.19 -7.73 -15.72
CA LEU A 847 -9.88 -8.16 -14.37
C LEU A 847 -10.17 -7.01 -13.42
N LEU A 848 -11.15 -7.19 -12.54
CA LEU A 848 -11.56 -6.19 -11.57
C LEU A 848 -11.06 -6.64 -10.19
N LEU A 849 -10.15 -5.85 -9.63
CA LEU A 849 -9.59 -6.05 -8.30
C LEU A 849 -10.29 -5.13 -7.30
N GLN A 850 -10.47 -5.61 -6.08
CA GLN A 850 -11.18 -4.87 -5.04
C GLN A 850 -10.49 -4.90 -3.68
N GLN A 851 -10.86 -3.92 -2.85
CA GLN A 851 -10.51 -3.79 -1.44
C GLN A 851 -9.03 -4.11 -1.12
N ARG A 852 -8.78 -5.27 -0.49
CA ARG A 852 -7.48 -5.70 0.03
C ARG A 852 -6.50 -6.06 -1.10
N TYR A 853 -6.96 -6.29 -2.33
CA TYR A 853 -6.11 -6.55 -3.49
C TYR A 853 -5.66 -5.27 -4.20
N ARG A 854 -5.44 -4.22 -3.41
CA ARG A 854 -5.02 -2.91 -3.90
C ARG A 854 -3.63 -2.99 -4.55
N PRO A 855 -3.48 -2.66 -5.83
CA PRO A 855 -2.18 -2.62 -6.47
C PRO A 855 -1.37 -1.40 -6.06
N GLU A 856 -0.05 -1.57 -6.01
CA GLU A 856 0.87 -0.45 -6.16
C GLU A 856 1.13 -0.24 -7.65
N VAL A 857 0.96 1.00 -8.10
CA VAL A 857 1.24 1.42 -9.47
C VAL A 857 2.57 2.16 -9.51
N ASN A 858 3.30 2.00 -10.61
CA ASN A 858 4.57 2.68 -10.86
C ASN A 858 4.45 4.22 -10.76
N LEU A 859 5.57 4.95 -10.79
CA LEU A 859 5.55 6.42 -10.71
C LEU A 859 4.72 7.06 -11.83
N ALA A 860 4.78 6.52 -13.05
CA ALA A 860 3.95 6.93 -14.19
C ALA A 860 2.44 6.65 -13.99
N ARG A 861 2.13 5.82 -13.01
CA ARG A 861 0.81 5.32 -12.62
C ARG A 861 0.03 4.68 -13.78
N ASP A 862 0.70 3.96 -14.66
CA ASP A 862 0.11 3.33 -15.84
C ASP A 862 0.26 1.80 -15.86
N MET A 863 1.08 1.24 -14.96
CA MET A 863 1.28 -0.20 -14.78
C MET A 863 1.40 -0.55 -13.30
N ILE A 864 0.94 -1.75 -12.94
CA ILE A 864 1.08 -2.30 -11.60
C ILE A 864 2.54 -2.70 -11.39
N SER A 865 3.18 -2.12 -10.37
CA SER A 865 4.54 -2.46 -9.96
C SER A 865 4.55 -3.55 -8.90
N GLU A 866 3.60 -3.53 -7.97
CA GLU A 866 3.50 -4.54 -6.89
C GLU A 866 2.04 -4.85 -6.54
N LEU A 867 1.81 -6.05 -6.00
CA LEU A 867 0.52 -6.50 -5.47
C LEU A 867 0.74 -7.17 -4.10
N PRO A 868 -0.24 -7.09 -3.18
CA PRO A 868 -0.23 -7.86 -1.94
C PRO A 868 -0.07 -9.35 -2.20
N LEU A 869 0.58 -10.06 -1.27
CA LEU A 869 0.84 -11.49 -1.43
C LEU A 869 -0.46 -12.29 -1.60
N GLU A 870 -1.54 -11.88 -0.92
CA GLU A 870 -2.84 -12.54 -1.03
C GLU A 870 -3.41 -12.41 -2.45
N ALA A 871 -3.33 -11.21 -3.02
CA ALA A 871 -3.77 -10.94 -4.40
C ALA A 871 -2.96 -11.78 -5.39
N LEU A 872 -1.63 -11.80 -5.27
CA LEU A 872 -0.77 -12.62 -6.12
C LEU A 872 -1.09 -14.11 -6.00
N ALA A 873 -1.37 -14.60 -4.79
CA ALA A 873 -1.73 -16.00 -4.56
C ALA A 873 -3.03 -16.37 -5.28
N VAL A 874 -4.09 -15.57 -5.15
CA VAL A 874 -5.36 -15.75 -5.86
C VAL A 874 -5.19 -15.68 -7.38
N LEU A 875 -4.45 -14.68 -7.87
CA LEU A 875 -4.17 -14.54 -9.30
C LEU A 875 -3.32 -15.71 -9.84
N SER A 876 -2.46 -16.33 -9.03
CA SER A 876 -1.70 -17.53 -9.43
C SER A 876 -2.60 -18.77 -9.60
N VAL A 877 -3.67 -18.88 -8.81
CA VAL A 877 -4.72 -19.90 -9.00
C VAL A 877 -5.46 -19.65 -10.32
N LEU A 878 -5.82 -18.39 -10.60
CA LEU A 878 -6.45 -18.02 -11.88
C LEU A 878 -5.55 -18.33 -13.08
N GLN A 879 -4.26 -18.00 -13.01
CA GLN A 879 -3.29 -18.34 -14.06
C GLN A 879 -3.34 -19.83 -14.39
N ARG A 880 -3.36 -20.68 -13.36
CA ARG A 880 -3.43 -22.13 -13.52
C ARG A 880 -4.76 -22.60 -14.12
N LYS A 881 -5.90 -22.14 -13.58
CA LYS A 881 -7.23 -22.54 -14.06
C LYS A 881 -7.49 -22.12 -15.51
N LEU A 882 -7.01 -20.93 -15.90
CA LEU A 882 -7.13 -20.38 -17.25
C LEU A 882 -5.98 -20.80 -18.20
N ARG A 883 -5.04 -21.63 -17.72
CA ARG A 883 -3.89 -22.17 -18.49
C ARG A 883 -2.90 -21.13 -19.02
N PHE A 884 -2.71 -20.02 -18.31
CA PHE A 884 -1.63 -19.07 -18.58
C PHE A 884 -0.27 -19.72 -18.42
N SER A 885 0.61 -19.53 -19.42
CA SER A 885 1.92 -20.18 -19.48
C SER A 885 3.05 -19.28 -18.97
N HIS A 886 3.98 -19.87 -18.21
CA HIS A 886 5.21 -19.23 -17.73
C HIS A 886 6.36 -19.46 -18.73
N VAL A 887 6.38 -18.76 -19.86
CA VAL A 887 7.61 -18.71 -20.67
C VAL A 887 8.50 -17.61 -20.10
N TYR A 888 9.72 -17.94 -19.67
CA TYR A 888 10.68 -17.10 -18.92
C TYR A 888 10.93 -15.69 -19.51
N ARG A 889 10.61 -15.45 -20.78
CA ARG A 889 10.75 -14.14 -21.45
C ARG A 889 9.48 -13.28 -21.45
N SER A 890 8.39 -13.77 -20.84
CA SER A 890 7.05 -13.18 -20.90
C SER A 890 6.31 -13.19 -19.56
N CYS A 891 7.00 -13.50 -18.45
CA CYS A 891 6.40 -13.42 -17.12
C CYS A 891 6.27 -11.94 -16.70
N PRO A 892 5.08 -11.48 -16.29
CA PRO A 892 4.88 -10.13 -15.78
C PRO A 892 5.78 -9.84 -14.59
N GLU A 893 6.22 -8.60 -14.43
CA GLU A 893 7.18 -8.19 -13.41
C GLU A 893 6.77 -8.63 -12.01
N VAL A 894 5.50 -8.40 -11.64
CA VAL A 894 4.92 -8.79 -10.34
C VAL A 894 4.98 -10.30 -10.02
N PHE A 895 5.07 -11.17 -11.04
CA PHE A 895 5.17 -12.63 -10.90
C PHE A 895 6.59 -13.16 -11.07
N GLN A 896 7.61 -12.29 -11.10
CA GLN A 896 8.99 -12.74 -11.06
C GLN A 896 9.32 -13.37 -9.70
N ALA A 897 10.08 -14.47 -9.72
CA ALA A 897 10.44 -15.23 -8.53
C ALA A 897 11.09 -14.39 -7.43
N SER A 898 11.82 -13.32 -7.79
CA SER A 898 12.43 -12.37 -6.86
C SER A 898 11.43 -11.72 -5.90
N HIS A 899 10.16 -11.56 -6.28
CA HIS A 899 9.15 -10.88 -5.46
C HIS A 899 8.53 -11.77 -4.37
N PHE A 900 8.63 -13.10 -4.48
CA PHE A 900 7.98 -14.01 -3.53
C PHE A 900 8.87 -15.15 -3.01
N CYS A 901 9.92 -15.55 -3.72
CA CYS A 901 10.72 -16.72 -3.32
C CYS A 901 11.62 -16.50 -2.09
N LEU A 902 11.79 -15.25 -1.63
CA LEU A 902 12.53 -14.93 -0.42
C LEU A 902 11.63 -14.78 0.80
N ARG A 903 10.31 -14.78 0.62
CA ARG A 903 9.33 -14.74 1.72
C ARG A 903 9.41 -16.04 2.52
N VAL A 904 9.21 -15.92 3.83
CA VAL A 904 9.33 -17.04 4.75
C VAL A 904 8.12 -17.96 4.66
N GLU A 905 8.32 -19.23 4.97
CA GLU A 905 7.26 -20.24 4.95
C GLU A 905 6.09 -19.91 5.90
N GLU A 906 6.37 -19.26 7.02
CA GLU A 906 5.36 -18.77 7.97
C GLU A 906 4.38 -17.77 7.34
N GLU A 907 4.84 -16.84 6.48
CA GLU A 907 3.97 -15.89 5.77
C GLU A 907 2.95 -16.62 4.89
N PHE A 908 3.41 -17.60 4.11
CA PHE A 908 2.52 -18.41 3.26
C PHE A 908 1.57 -19.28 4.08
N GLN A 909 2.02 -19.81 5.21
CA GLN A 909 1.18 -20.63 6.08
C GLN A 909 0.11 -19.82 6.80
N SER A 910 0.41 -18.59 7.22
CA SER A 910 -0.56 -17.65 7.80
C SER A 910 -1.61 -17.27 6.77
N LEU A 911 -1.17 -16.92 5.55
CA LEU A 911 -2.07 -16.62 4.43
C LEU A 911 -3.08 -17.75 4.17
N LEU A 912 -2.63 -19.00 4.14
CA LEU A 912 -3.50 -20.15 3.92
C LEU A 912 -4.41 -20.49 5.11
N GLU A 913 -4.13 -19.97 6.30
CA GLU A 913 -5.03 -20.07 7.46
C GLU A 913 -6.09 -18.97 7.45
N GLU A 914 -5.71 -17.78 7.03
CA GLU A 914 -6.59 -16.61 6.93
C GLU A 914 -7.57 -16.72 5.74
N ASP A 915 -7.19 -17.41 4.67
CA ASP A 915 -8.02 -17.64 3.48
C ASP A 915 -8.27 -19.14 3.19
N PRO A 916 -9.34 -19.72 3.76
CA PRO A 916 -9.74 -21.10 3.49
C PRO A 916 -10.09 -21.37 2.03
N ALA A 917 -10.65 -20.38 1.31
CA ALA A 917 -11.04 -20.55 -0.09
C ALA A 917 -9.81 -20.73 -0.98
N LEU A 918 -8.75 -19.94 -0.75
CA LEU A 918 -7.46 -20.12 -1.41
C LEU A 918 -6.86 -21.50 -1.13
N LYS A 919 -6.93 -21.96 0.13
CA LYS A 919 -6.40 -23.26 0.55
C LYS A 919 -7.10 -24.43 -0.17
N ASP A 920 -8.41 -24.34 -0.36
CA ASP A 920 -9.20 -25.40 -1.00
C ASP A 920 -8.89 -25.56 -2.52
N GLU A 921 -8.31 -24.53 -3.14
CA GLU A 921 -7.87 -24.53 -4.53
C GLU A 921 -6.49 -25.18 -4.75
N LEU A 922 -5.73 -25.41 -3.68
CA LEU A 922 -4.40 -26.02 -3.79
C LEU A 922 -4.48 -27.53 -4.08
N ARG A 923 -3.55 -28.01 -4.92
CA ARG A 923 -3.45 -29.41 -5.34
C ARG A 923 -2.02 -29.91 -5.21
N LEU A 924 -1.83 -30.95 -4.42
CA LEU A 924 -0.56 -31.64 -4.23
C LEU A 924 -0.46 -32.79 -5.24
N GLY A 925 0.09 -32.49 -6.41
CA GLY A 925 0.08 -33.40 -7.54
C GLY A 925 -1.35 -33.59 -8.07
N ALA A 926 -1.87 -34.82 -7.99
CA ALA A 926 -3.24 -35.15 -8.41
C ALA A 926 -4.28 -35.02 -7.30
N TYR A 927 -3.88 -34.66 -6.08
CA TYR A 927 -4.73 -34.74 -4.88
C TYR A 927 -5.04 -33.37 -4.31
N THR A 928 -6.24 -33.20 -3.76
CA THR A 928 -6.56 -32.09 -2.84
C THR A 928 -5.72 -32.18 -1.57
N LEU A 929 -5.60 -31.07 -0.81
CA LEU A 929 -4.93 -31.10 0.49
C LEU A 929 -5.56 -32.12 1.46
N ARG A 930 -6.90 -32.24 1.43
CA ARG A 930 -7.63 -33.21 2.25
C ARG A 930 -7.31 -34.64 1.86
N GLU A 931 -7.36 -34.97 0.58
CA GLU A 931 -7.01 -36.31 0.08
C GLU A 931 -5.55 -36.65 0.36
N ALA A 932 -4.64 -35.68 0.19
CA ALA A 932 -3.24 -35.86 0.53
C ALA A 932 -3.07 -36.19 2.03
N ALA A 933 -3.74 -35.45 2.93
CA ALA A 933 -3.73 -35.74 4.35
C ALA A 933 -4.28 -37.15 4.68
N GLU A 934 -5.36 -37.58 4.03
CA GLU A 934 -5.91 -38.93 4.18
C GLU A 934 -4.94 -40.03 3.71
N LEU A 935 -4.25 -39.81 2.59
CA LEU A 935 -3.23 -40.74 2.08
C LEU A 935 -2.05 -40.84 3.04
N LEU A 936 -1.58 -39.72 3.60
CA LEU A 936 -0.51 -39.67 4.60
C LEU A 936 -0.91 -40.40 5.88
N GLY A 937 -2.15 -40.24 6.33
CA GLY A 937 -2.72 -40.98 7.47
C GLY A 937 -2.72 -42.49 7.27
N ARG A 938 -2.77 -42.96 6.02
CA ARG A 938 -2.64 -44.38 5.63
C ARG A 938 -1.19 -44.81 5.38
N GLY A 939 -0.21 -43.96 5.66
CA GLY A 939 1.22 -44.24 5.46
C GLY A 939 1.66 -44.22 3.98
N LYS A 940 0.85 -43.67 3.08
CA LYS A 940 1.23 -43.50 1.66
C LYS A 940 2.07 -42.26 1.46
N VAL A 941 2.81 -42.25 0.35
CA VAL A 941 3.61 -41.10 -0.12
C VAL A 941 2.82 -40.36 -1.20
N VAL A 942 2.84 -39.04 -1.17
CA VAL A 942 2.24 -38.17 -2.19
C VAL A 942 3.36 -37.56 -3.04
N GLU A 943 3.25 -37.64 -4.36
CA GLU A 943 4.21 -37.04 -5.28
C GLU A 943 3.75 -35.61 -5.67
N LEU A 944 4.59 -34.63 -5.35
CA LEU A 944 4.46 -33.24 -5.77
C LEU A 944 5.18 -33.10 -7.11
N SER A 945 4.57 -33.59 -8.19
CA SER A 945 5.18 -33.52 -9.52
C SER A 945 5.25 -32.07 -10.02
N ARG A 946 6.36 -31.70 -10.68
CA ARG A 946 6.55 -30.43 -11.43
C ARG A 946 6.59 -29.11 -10.62
N VAL A 947 7.00 -29.15 -9.34
CA VAL A 947 7.15 -27.94 -8.52
C VAL A 947 8.28 -27.03 -9.04
N SER A 948 7.96 -25.78 -9.35
CA SER A 948 8.90 -24.76 -9.79
C SER A 948 9.01 -23.62 -8.78
N LYS A 949 10.22 -23.07 -8.62
CA LYS A 949 10.42 -21.82 -7.86
C LYS A 949 9.86 -20.59 -8.60
N ASP A 950 9.73 -20.66 -9.93
CA ASP A 950 9.20 -19.57 -10.73
C ASP A 950 7.66 -19.55 -10.75
N SER A 951 7.00 -20.42 -9.99
CA SER A 951 5.54 -20.45 -9.84
C SER A 951 5.13 -20.22 -8.40
N LEU A 952 4.45 -19.11 -8.14
CA LEU A 952 3.90 -18.80 -6.82
C LEU A 952 2.91 -19.87 -6.34
N TYR A 953 2.08 -20.42 -7.24
CA TYR A 953 1.16 -21.52 -6.94
C TYR A 953 1.89 -22.75 -6.41
N ASP A 954 3.03 -23.09 -7.02
CA ASP A 954 3.84 -24.23 -6.60
C ASP A 954 4.52 -23.98 -5.24
N ILE A 955 4.95 -22.74 -4.96
CA ILE A 955 5.49 -22.34 -3.65
C ILE A 955 4.40 -22.40 -2.56
N LEU A 956 3.17 -21.97 -2.86
CA LEU A 956 2.01 -22.13 -1.96
C LEU A 956 1.73 -23.60 -1.66
N CYS A 957 1.71 -24.45 -2.70
CA CYS A 957 1.57 -25.89 -2.55
C CYS A 957 2.68 -26.49 -1.69
N LEU A 958 3.93 -26.02 -1.85
CA LEU A 958 5.07 -26.48 -1.07
C LEU A 958 4.96 -26.09 0.41
N ALA A 959 4.56 -24.84 0.71
CA ALA A 959 4.32 -24.38 2.08
C ALA A 959 3.18 -25.17 2.74
N ALA A 960 2.09 -25.44 2.02
CA ALA A 960 0.98 -26.27 2.47
C ALA A 960 1.42 -27.72 2.71
N ALA A 961 2.24 -28.29 1.83
CA ALA A 961 2.75 -29.65 1.96
C ALA A 961 3.64 -29.82 3.19
N LYS A 962 4.53 -28.86 3.47
CA LYS A 962 5.39 -28.86 4.67
C LYS A 962 4.60 -28.78 5.97
N LYS A 963 3.43 -28.12 5.95
CA LYS A 963 2.50 -28.11 7.08
C LYS A 963 1.81 -29.46 7.31
N LEU A 964 1.61 -30.25 6.25
CA LEU A 964 0.97 -31.58 6.33
C LEU A 964 1.95 -32.70 6.72
N GLY A 965 3.25 -32.55 6.45
CA GLY A 965 4.25 -33.58 6.75
C GLY A 965 5.64 -33.24 6.20
N THR A 966 6.53 -34.24 6.16
CA THR A 966 7.89 -34.03 5.68
C THR A 966 7.95 -34.07 4.15
N VAL A 967 8.39 -32.96 3.56
CA VAL A 967 8.72 -32.88 2.14
C VAL A 967 10.18 -33.27 1.91
N TYR A 968 10.42 -34.18 0.97
CA TYR A 968 11.76 -34.69 0.66
C TYR A 968 11.97 -34.94 -0.83
N ARG A 969 13.24 -34.99 -1.24
CA ARG A 969 13.68 -35.38 -2.58
C ARG A 969 14.29 -36.79 -2.55
N ASN A 970 13.93 -37.61 -3.54
CA ASN A 970 14.50 -38.95 -3.71
C ASN A 970 15.77 -38.85 -4.57
N THR A 971 16.92 -39.26 -4.04
CA THR A 971 18.20 -39.18 -4.79
C THR A 971 18.28 -40.17 -5.95
N LYS A 972 17.44 -41.22 -5.95
CA LYS A 972 17.37 -42.22 -7.04
C LYS A 972 16.45 -41.81 -8.19
N GLU A 973 15.50 -40.92 -7.95
CA GLU A 973 14.56 -40.37 -8.94
C GLU A 973 14.70 -38.83 -8.93
N PRO A 974 15.66 -38.27 -9.71
CA PRO A 974 16.08 -36.88 -9.58
C PRO A 974 14.98 -35.84 -9.84
N SER A 975 13.87 -36.24 -10.46
CA SER A 975 12.79 -35.37 -10.94
C SER A 975 11.63 -35.15 -9.97
N GLY A 976 11.50 -35.94 -8.89
CA GLY A 976 10.33 -35.91 -8.00
C GLY A 976 10.58 -35.26 -6.64
N ILE A 977 9.63 -34.45 -6.17
CA ILE A 977 9.49 -34.03 -4.77
C ILE A 977 8.35 -34.84 -4.16
N TYR A 978 8.52 -35.34 -2.95
CA TYR A 978 7.59 -36.26 -2.30
C TYR A 978 7.23 -35.77 -0.90
N LEU A 979 6.02 -36.09 -0.46
CA LEU A 979 5.49 -35.80 0.86
C LEU A 979 5.18 -37.13 1.57
N CYS A 980 5.67 -37.30 2.80
CA CYS A 980 5.37 -38.46 3.65
C CYS A 980 5.05 -38.07 5.09
N ASN A 981 4.40 -38.97 5.81
CA ASN A 981 4.10 -38.79 7.23
C ASN A 981 5.39 -38.82 8.08
N GLY A 982 5.54 -37.86 8.98
CA GLY A 982 6.71 -37.69 9.85
C GLY A 982 7.15 -36.22 9.98
N THR A 983 7.86 -35.90 11.05
CA THR A 983 8.51 -34.60 11.30
C THR A 983 10.03 -34.79 11.30
N TYR A 984 10.73 -34.25 10.29
CA TYR A 984 12.16 -33.98 10.45
C TYR A 984 12.32 -32.75 11.36
N GLY A 985 13.24 -32.84 12.32
CA GLY A 985 13.39 -31.89 13.42
C GLY A 985 13.90 -30.51 12.99
N ASN A 986 13.50 -29.51 13.78
CA ASN A 986 13.73 -28.05 13.69
C ASN A 986 12.83 -27.29 12.69
N SER A 987 12.10 -26.30 13.23
CA SER A 987 11.18 -25.42 12.50
C SER A 987 11.96 -24.52 11.55
N THR A 988 12.05 -24.90 10.27
CA THR A 988 12.61 -24.05 9.20
C THR A 988 11.59 -23.05 8.65
N THR A 989 10.50 -22.80 9.38
CA THR A 989 9.36 -21.94 8.94
C THR A 989 9.77 -20.49 8.70
N SER A 990 10.86 -20.05 9.32
CA SER A 990 11.48 -18.74 9.16
C SER A 990 12.35 -18.61 7.89
N PHE A 991 12.39 -19.64 7.05
CA PHE A 991 13.08 -19.63 5.75
C PHE A 991 12.08 -19.82 4.62
N PRO A 992 12.47 -19.49 3.37
CA PRO A 992 11.63 -19.76 2.21
C PRO A 992 11.17 -21.23 2.10
N PRO A 993 9.92 -21.50 1.65
CA PRO A 993 9.41 -22.86 1.49
C PRO A 993 10.28 -23.74 0.60
N SER A 994 10.98 -23.14 -0.37
CA SER A 994 11.87 -23.82 -1.32
C SER A 994 13.19 -24.29 -0.69
N LEU A 995 13.59 -23.75 0.47
CA LEU A 995 14.81 -24.16 1.16
C LEU A 995 14.58 -25.34 2.12
N PHE A 996 15.69 -26.00 2.44
CA PHE A 996 15.76 -27.08 3.45
C PHE A 996 14.82 -28.27 3.18
N ILE A 997 14.73 -28.70 1.92
CA ILE A 997 14.01 -29.92 1.55
C ILE A 997 14.88 -31.14 1.88
N ALA A 998 14.35 -32.05 2.71
CA ALA A 998 15.07 -33.24 3.16
C ALA A 998 15.50 -34.14 1.99
N GLN A 999 16.60 -34.88 2.15
CA GLN A 999 17.11 -35.81 1.13
C GLN A 999 16.99 -37.25 1.64
N LYS A 1000 16.44 -38.15 0.81
CA LYS A 1000 16.31 -39.57 1.12
C LYS A 1000 17.14 -40.40 0.13
N GLY A 1001 18.17 -41.09 0.63
CA GLY A 1001 18.91 -42.11 -0.14
C GLY A 1001 20.40 -41.87 -0.44
N SER A 1002 21.08 -40.88 0.14
CA SER A 1002 22.55 -40.75 0.07
C SER A 1002 23.16 -40.20 1.39
N ASN A 1003 24.47 -40.44 1.60
CA ASN A 1003 25.26 -39.73 2.62
C ASN A 1003 25.51 -38.28 2.16
N ALA A 1004 25.44 -37.34 3.11
CA ALA A 1004 25.05 -35.94 2.91
C ALA A 1004 25.85 -35.14 1.85
N THR A 1005 25.21 -34.88 0.72
CA THR A 1005 25.46 -33.70 -0.14
C THR A 1005 24.81 -32.46 0.49
N PHE A 1006 25.41 -31.28 0.31
CA PHE A 1006 24.81 -30.01 0.75
C PHE A 1006 23.51 -29.71 0.00
N GLY A 1007 23.45 -29.96 -1.31
CA GLY A 1007 22.24 -29.72 -2.08
C GLY A 1007 22.29 -30.23 -3.52
N VAL A 1008 21.13 -30.23 -4.17
CA VAL A 1008 20.97 -30.56 -5.60
C VAL A 1008 20.46 -29.31 -6.32
N ILE A 1009 21.14 -28.94 -7.41
CA ILE A 1009 20.82 -27.78 -8.26
C ILE A 1009 20.43 -28.28 -9.64
N ASP A 1010 19.27 -27.83 -10.15
CA ASP A 1010 18.80 -28.23 -11.47
C ASP A 1010 19.52 -27.43 -12.58
N LYS A 1011 20.03 -28.14 -13.59
CA LYS A 1011 20.78 -27.57 -14.73
C LYS A 1011 19.94 -27.45 -16.01
N PHE A 1012 18.70 -27.96 -16.03
CA PHE A 1012 17.89 -27.97 -17.25
C PHE A 1012 17.08 -26.68 -17.48
N TRP A 1013 16.91 -26.34 -18.75
CA TRP A 1013 16.08 -25.24 -19.24
C TRP A 1013 14.59 -25.56 -19.02
N GLY A 1014 14.09 -25.34 -17.80
CA GLY A 1014 12.68 -25.59 -17.46
C GLY A 1014 12.32 -25.59 -15.97
N SER A 1015 13.04 -24.81 -15.15
CA SER A 1015 12.73 -24.44 -13.75
C SER A 1015 12.33 -25.57 -12.79
N ARG A 1016 13.30 -26.08 -11.99
CA ARG A 1016 13.02 -26.89 -10.78
C ARG A 1016 13.84 -26.41 -9.59
N ILE A 1017 13.27 -26.58 -8.41
CA ILE A 1017 13.72 -26.01 -7.14
C ILE A 1017 15.12 -26.50 -6.74
N ASN A 1018 15.96 -25.56 -6.27
CA ASN A 1018 17.20 -25.85 -5.56
C ASN A 1018 16.85 -26.44 -4.18
N SER A 1019 17.35 -27.62 -3.86
CA SER A 1019 17.05 -28.30 -2.61
C SER A 1019 18.30 -28.50 -1.77
N TYR A 1020 18.29 -28.04 -0.52
CA TYR A 1020 19.42 -28.11 0.41
C TYR A 1020 19.12 -29.05 1.56
N ASN A 1021 20.10 -29.84 1.98
CA ASN A 1021 19.98 -30.73 3.11
C ASN A 1021 19.98 -29.92 4.42
N PRO A 1022 18.91 -29.97 5.24
CA PRO A 1022 18.86 -29.26 6.53
C PRO A 1022 19.94 -29.72 7.51
N GLU A 1023 20.41 -30.96 7.42
CA GLU A 1023 21.40 -31.54 8.34
C GLU A 1023 22.84 -31.16 7.99
N HIS A 1024 23.08 -30.45 6.88
CA HIS A 1024 24.43 -30.03 6.49
C HIS A 1024 24.99 -28.96 7.45
N PRO A 1025 26.31 -28.95 7.79
CA PRO A 1025 26.88 -27.97 8.72
C PRO A 1025 26.59 -26.50 8.37
N VAL A 1026 26.60 -26.16 7.08
CA VAL A 1026 26.26 -24.82 6.59
C VAL A 1026 24.80 -24.46 6.87
N SER A 1027 23.88 -25.41 6.65
CA SER A 1027 22.45 -25.24 6.94
C SER A 1027 22.20 -25.05 8.43
N GLN A 1028 22.82 -25.89 9.27
CA GLN A 1028 22.71 -25.81 10.73
C GLN A 1028 23.27 -24.50 11.28
N TRP A 1029 24.37 -24.01 10.70
CA TRP A 1029 24.94 -22.71 11.05
C TRP A 1029 23.98 -21.56 10.70
N LEU A 1030 23.41 -21.56 9.49
CA LEU A 1030 22.41 -20.56 9.08
C LEU A 1030 21.19 -20.56 10.00
N ILE A 1031 20.66 -21.74 10.33
CA ILE A 1031 19.50 -21.90 11.23
C ILE A 1031 19.83 -21.37 12.63
N ARG A 1032 21.03 -21.67 13.17
CA ARG A 1032 21.46 -21.22 14.50
C ARG A 1032 21.59 -19.71 14.61
N HIS A 1033 22.20 -19.06 13.61
CA HIS A 1033 22.54 -17.62 13.66
C HIS A 1033 21.47 -16.72 13.03
N GLN A 1034 20.37 -17.29 12.54
CA GLN A 1034 19.35 -16.58 11.78
C GLN A 1034 18.91 -15.24 12.41
N ARG A 1035 18.44 -15.27 13.66
CA ARG A 1035 17.91 -14.08 14.34
C ARG A 1035 18.95 -12.96 14.43
N GLU A 1036 20.18 -13.32 14.75
CA GLU A 1036 21.28 -12.37 14.87
C GLU A 1036 21.72 -11.80 13.52
N LEU A 1037 21.71 -12.63 12.47
CA LEU A 1037 22.04 -12.20 11.12
C LEU A 1037 21.00 -11.22 10.56
N ILE A 1038 19.71 -11.46 10.82
CA ILE A 1038 18.61 -10.56 10.44
C ILE A 1038 18.75 -9.21 11.16
N GLU A 1039 19.05 -9.22 12.46
CA GLU A 1039 19.10 -8.00 13.28
C GLU A 1039 20.37 -7.16 13.00
N LYS A 1040 21.53 -7.81 12.86
CA LYS A 1040 22.82 -7.11 12.82
C LYS A 1040 23.40 -6.92 11.42
N VAL A 1041 23.12 -7.83 10.48
CA VAL A 1041 23.71 -7.83 9.13
C VAL A 1041 22.70 -8.24 8.04
N PRO A 1042 21.50 -7.62 7.98
CA PRO A 1042 20.41 -8.06 7.12
C PRO A 1042 20.78 -8.12 5.63
N GLY A 1043 21.61 -7.19 5.15
CA GLY A 1043 22.05 -7.17 3.76
C GLY A 1043 22.89 -8.39 3.35
N ILE A 1044 23.71 -8.93 4.25
CA ILE A 1044 24.51 -10.15 3.95
C ILE A 1044 23.62 -11.38 4.05
N TYR A 1045 22.75 -11.44 5.06
CA TYR A 1045 21.79 -12.53 5.22
C TYR A 1045 20.89 -12.70 3.99
N ASN A 1046 20.27 -11.61 3.52
CA ASN A 1046 19.40 -11.63 2.35
C ASN A 1046 20.15 -12.07 1.08
N ALA A 1047 21.39 -11.60 0.88
CA ALA A 1047 22.21 -12.03 -0.24
C ALA A 1047 22.54 -13.53 -0.21
N LEU A 1048 22.82 -14.10 0.98
CA LEU A 1048 23.06 -15.55 1.12
C LEU A 1048 21.82 -16.37 0.74
N LEU A 1049 20.63 -15.95 1.18
CA LEU A 1049 19.38 -16.61 0.83
C LEU A 1049 19.07 -16.47 -0.66
N GLU A 1050 19.22 -15.27 -1.21
CA GLU A 1050 19.02 -15.00 -2.64
C GLU A 1050 19.93 -15.86 -3.50
N ASP A 1051 21.21 -15.98 -3.14
CA ASP A 1051 22.13 -16.85 -3.85
C ASP A 1051 21.66 -18.31 -3.82
N MET A 1052 21.29 -18.83 -2.64
CA MET A 1052 20.79 -20.20 -2.51
C MET A 1052 19.51 -20.45 -3.33
N VAL A 1053 18.60 -19.49 -3.40
CA VAL A 1053 17.32 -19.65 -4.08
C VAL A 1053 17.46 -19.44 -5.59
N MET A 1054 18.18 -18.40 -6.03
CA MET A 1054 18.15 -17.91 -7.41
C MET A 1054 19.24 -18.50 -8.30
N VAL A 1055 20.39 -18.88 -7.75
CA VAL A 1055 21.54 -19.35 -8.55
C VAL A 1055 21.36 -20.82 -8.96
N ASN A 1056 21.32 -21.08 -10.27
CA ASN A 1056 21.13 -22.42 -10.86
C ASN A 1056 22.44 -23.11 -11.30
N ASP A 1057 23.60 -22.57 -10.88
CA ASP A 1057 24.90 -23.16 -11.17
C ASP A 1057 25.70 -23.34 -9.88
N ALA A 1058 26.10 -24.58 -9.59
CA ALA A 1058 26.82 -24.93 -8.36
C ALA A 1058 28.15 -24.17 -8.22
N GLY A 1059 28.86 -23.90 -9.33
CA GLY A 1059 30.10 -23.14 -9.30
C GLY A 1059 29.89 -21.69 -8.90
N LYS A 1060 28.93 -21.02 -9.57
CA LYS A 1060 28.55 -19.64 -9.24
C LYS A 1060 28.01 -19.50 -7.82
N LEU A 1061 27.23 -20.47 -7.35
CA LEU A 1061 26.72 -20.46 -5.98
C LEU A 1061 27.87 -20.54 -4.97
N CYS A 1062 28.82 -21.47 -5.16
CA CYS A 1062 30.00 -21.57 -4.29
C CYS A 1062 30.76 -20.24 -4.24
N GLU A 1063 30.98 -19.60 -5.39
CA GLU A 1063 31.69 -18.31 -5.44
C GLU A 1063 30.97 -17.20 -4.67
N LYS A 1064 29.67 -17.01 -4.93
CA LYS A 1064 28.91 -15.92 -4.31
C LYS A 1064 28.62 -16.15 -2.83
N PHE A 1065 28.16 -17.35 -2.46
CA PHE A 1065 27.83 -17.70 -1.09
C PHE A 1065 29.07 -17.60 -0.18
N ASN A 1066 30.21 -18.14 -0.64
CA ASN A 1066 31.46 -18.05 0.10
C ASN A 1066 31.97 -16.61 0.21
N ALA A 1067 31.72 -15.74 -0.79
CA ALA A 1067 32.05 -14.32 -0.67
C ALA A 1067 31.22 -13.62 0.42
N GLY A 1068 29.96 -14.02 0.62
CA GLY A 1068 29.15 -13.60 1.76
C GLY A 1068 29.73 -14.05 3.10
N LEU A 1069 30.12 -15.33 3.21
CA LEU A 1069 30.77 -15.87 4.41
C LEU A 1069 32.09 -15.15 4.74
N ARG A 1070 32.94 -14.84 3.74
CA ARG A 1070 34.18 -14.07 3.98
C ARG A 1070 33.91 -12.68 4.54
N ARG A 1071 32.85 -12.01 4.09
CA ARG A 1071 32.46 -10.71 4.63
C ARG A 1071 32.11 -10.82 6.12
N LEU A 1072 31.35 -11.84 6.51
CA LEU A 1072 31.06 -12.11 7.93
C LEU A 1072 32.33 -12.45 8.73
N GLN A 1073 33.20 -13.28 8.17
CA GLN A 1073 34.46 -13.67 8.80
C GLN A 1073 35.41 -12.46 9.01
N SER A 1074 35.34 -11.45 8.14
CA SER A 1074 36.16 -10.23 8.23
C SER A 1074 35.75 -9.26 9.34
N ILE A 1075 34.60 -9.49 9.99
CA ILE A 1075 34.12 -8.67 11.10
C ILE A 1075 35.05 -8.91 12.31
N PRO A 1076 35.61 -7.85 12.94
CA PRO A 1076 36.53 -7.99 14.06
C PRO A 1076 35.96 -8.89 15.17
N GLY A 1077 36.71 -9.93 15.54
CA GLY A 1077 36.30 -10.91 16.55
C GLY A 1077 35.38 -12.04 16.06
N ASN A 1078 34.97 -12.04 14.79
CA ASN A 1078 34.10 -13.07 14.16
C ASN A 1078 32.98 -13.57 15.10
N PRO A 1079 32.01 -12.70 15.46
CA PRO A 1079 30.97 -13.04 16.42
C PRO A 1079 30.03 -14.17 15.96
N TYR A 1080 30.10 -14.54 14.68
CA TYR A 1080 29.24 -15.55 14.05
C TYR A 1080 29.94 -16.91 13.87
N GLU A 1081 31.14 -17.10 14.41
CA GLU A 1081 31.87 -18.38 14.35
C GLU A 1081 32.06 -18.92 12.92
N VAL A 1082 32.27 -18.04 11.93
CA VAL A 1082 32.48 -18.47 10.53
C VAL A 1082 33.83 -19.19 10.41
N THR A 1083 33.78 -20.52 10.32
CA THR A 1083 34.96 -21.41 10.20
C THR A 1083 35.18 -21.87 8.75
N ASP A 1084 36.41 -22.31 8.44
CA ASP A 1084 36.78 -22.80 7.09
C ASP A 1084 35.93 -24.01 6.62
N SER A 1085 35.34 -24.77 7.55
CA SER A 1085 34.44 -25.88 7.25
C SER A 1085 33.07 -25.47 6.69
N LEU A 1086 32.70 -24.19 6.78
CA LEU A 1086 31.44 -23.68 6.22
C LEU A 1086 31.54 -23.31 4.74
N PHE A 1087 32.76 -23.24 4.19
CA PHE A 1087 32.97 -22.85 2.80
C PHE A 1087 32.59 -23.96 1.83
N LEU A 1088 31.63 -23.65 0.95
CA LEU A 1088 31.09 -24.58 -0.04
C LEU A 1088 32.09 -24.90 -1.14
N LYS A 1089 32.10 -26.16 -1.58
CA LYS A 1089 32.88 -26.70 -2.69
C LYS A 1089 31.94 -27.30 -3.74
N LYS A 1090 32.39 -27.37 -4.99
CA LYS A 1090 31.62 -28.03 -6.08
C LYS A 1090 31.29 -29.50 -5.78
N SER A 1091 32.12 -30.18 -4.98
CA SER A 1091 31.89 -31.55 -4.52
C SER A 1091 30.67 -31.69 -3.60
N ASP A 1092 30.23 -30.61 -2.95
CA ASP A 1092 29.12 -30.64 -2.01
C ASP A 1092 27.76 -30.76 -2.73
N PHE A 1093 27.76 -30.71 -4.07
CA PHE A 1093 26.59 -30.80 -4.95
C PHE A 1093 26.64 -32.02 -5.91
N ALA A 1094 27.59 -32.95 -5.70
CA ALA A 1094 27.91 -34.04 -6.62
C ALA A 1094 27.07 -35.30 -6.44
#